data_AF-A0A0T6B5V4-F1
#
_entry.id   AF-A0A0T6B5V4-F1
#
_cell.length_a   1.000
_cell.length_b   1.000
_cell.length_c   1.000
_cell.angle_alpha   90.00
_cell.angle_beta   90.00
_cell.angle_gamma   90.00
#
_symmetry.space_group_name_H-M   'P 1'
#
loop_
_entity.id
_entity.type
_entity.pdbx_description
1 polymer ?
#
loop_
_entity_poly.entity_id
_entity_poly.type
_entity_poly.pdbx_seq_one_letter_code
_entity_poly.pdbx_strand_id
1 'polypeptide(L)'
;MSETAAAEQWSVYSAAQNLPAVLNDPNRGKQSNFFVKTWGDTFVEKVDIEKSPFLPDITYSHFESYLKKVGRRIRRHRKLSHTKFEGNHIKARSKNEITIDASIDTIPEIYLKASLPLNEPAVFNEVFPNISTSNNNKNDNKNHQSGRLLQEQLSHYLDIVEVHIAKQVSQKSGAFFHAMTSHDTIMEKMGAACNEVRALRKKIENVDKTLAKDSLKLLAMGRSRSNHLKLLDKLKLMSVVLQTQPTLQLLLSSSDFVAALELISSTQEVLAKKLAGVTSLRHLPSQLKEMSRLIDKMLSTEFERYAAADLHRPFDPDSGILEREKLVSLVAGLLRQQHLQFLETYKQEAVTAAQTLLKQLLIEQLADVEDDMEHCLTGSGEAPPSLDSSHWLQVLLLASEALGKLVQRVKAVHDVIKRTAEMSAGLPVHNDFPPNTDKFLSLEDLGRVEVKLRDLLVSVCDYCHERLASLVSTQSDKQNITANQIMELSDIVESFTELCEKICGRQSPALKAAFKIQAGNYVHKFHSGRKHKLTLLLDAERWKTAEVPSEFQLLVDKIASGETLKSIPSSPVEDSGKKLLNRVANSLKIGNQEYVTVGTVLILIRLVSEYCVCAYDLPILAVVIGRNLSELLRTFNSRSCQLVLGAGALRTAGLKTITTTNLALTSRALQLVLWLIPHVRGHFASISNDMIPSLDAVERDIGNHIQQLESKILSIINILLGDQLNEWDAKPPVPSKAFRNVSRHLTKLYEAVGPVLPEEQVGDLYEVVHNNFKIRLREQLTKMNIRNNGGPQHGVVTSELTFYLETMKGLKVLPETLTTSKAMEDIWNR
;
A
#
# COMPACT_ATOMS: atom_id res chain seq x y z
N MET A 1 -2.26 -59.82 56.10
CA MET A 1 -1.87 -59.23 57.39
C MET A 1 -1.94 -57.71 57.21
N SER A 2 -3.10 -57.07 57.27
CA SER A 2 -3.95 -56.76 58.44
C SER A 2 -3.19 -56.05 59.55
N GLU A 3 -3.00 -54.74 59.41
CA GLU A 3 -2.99 -53.84 60.56
C GLU A 3 -4.02 -52.73 60.32
N THR A 4 -4.95 -52.70 61.26
CA THR A 4 -6.22 -52.00 61.28
C THR A 4 -6.01 -50.50 61.48
N ALA A 5 -6.49 -49.70 60.52
CA ALA A 5 -6.71 -48.27 60.71
C ALA A 5 -7.64 -48.08 61.93
N ALA A 6 -7.14 -47.40 62.95
CA ALA A 6 -7.93 -46.98 64.09
C ALA A 6 -9.08 -46.09 63.59
N ALA A 7 -10.31 -46.53 63.82
CA ALA A 7 -11.52 -45.79 63.47
C ALA A 7 -11.58 -44.49 64.29
N GLU A 8 -11.37 -43.35 63.63
CA GLU A 8 -11.65 -42.05 64.21
C GLU A 8 -13.15 -41.92 64.47
N GLN A 9 -13.51 -41.67 65.74
CA GLN A 9 -14.89 -41.45 66.16
C GLN A 9 -15.47 -40.19 65.50
N TRP A 10 -16.53 -40.41 64.73
CA TRP A 10 -17.29 -39.38 64.04
C TRP A 10 -17.80 -38.30 65.01
N SER A 11 -17.48 -37.02 64.77
CA SER A 11 -17.95 -35.87 65.55
C SER A 11 -18.68 -34.85 64.65
N VAL A 12 -19.50 -33.98 65.24
CA VAL A 12 -20.31 -32.96 64.52
C VAL A 12 -19.45 -32.01 63.66
N TYR A 13 -18.15 -31.88 63.95
CA TYR A 13 -17.19 -31.09 63.15
C TYR A 13 -16.62 -31.82 61.91
N SER A 14 -16.93 -33.12 61.74
CA SER A 14 -16.63 -33.90 60.54
C SER A 14 -17.71 -33.80 59.45
N ALA A 15 -18.89 -33.25 59.78
CA ALA A 15 -20.06 -33.18 58.88
C ALA A 15 -20.01 -32.04 57.85
N ALA A 16 -19.00 -31.17 57.88
CA ALA A 16 -18.83 -30.09 56.90
C ALA A 16 -17.80 -30.51 55.83
N GLN A 17 -18.20 -31.40 54.93
CA GLN A 17 -17.42 -31.72 53.73
C GLN A 17 -17.86 -30.80 52.56
N ASN A 18 -16.89 -30.29 51.81
CA ASN A 18 -17.14 -29.48 50.63
C ASN A 18 -17.49 -30.42 49.46
N LEU A 19 -18.68 -30.31 48.88
CA LEU A 19 -19.23 -31.21 47.85
C LEU A 19 -18.24 -31.56 46.70
N PRO A 20 -17.40 -30.62 46.21
CA PRO A 20 -16.43 -30.93 45.16
C PRO A 20 -15.26 -31.82 45.60
N ALA A 21 -14.93 -31.87 46.89
CA ALA A 21 -13.84 -32.71 47.40
C ALA A 21 -14.26 -34.18 47.51
N VAL A 22 -15.53 -34.44 47.84
CA VAL A 22 -16.11 -35.79 47.95
C VAL A 22 -16.25 -36.44 46.56
N LEU A 23 -16.50 -35.64 45.52
CA LEU A 23 -16.65 -36.13 44.16
C LEU A 23 -15.33 -36.54 43.50
N ASN A 24 -14.20 -36.04 43.97
CA ASN A 24 -12.88 -36.33 43.36
C ASN A 24 -12.06 -37.39 44.11
N ASP A 25 -12.15 -37.51 45.44
CA ASP A 25 -11.54 -38.63 46.19
C ASP A 25 -12.03 -38.71 47.65
N PRO A 26 -12.71 -39.79 48.08
CA PRO A 26 -13.33 -39.87 49.42
C PRO A 26 -12.36 -40.14 50.58
N ASN A 27 -11.10 -40.51 50.30
CA ASN A 27 -10.11 -40.90 51.32
C ASN A 27 -9.09 -39.80 51.70
N ARG A 28 -9.15 -38.61 51.09
CA ARG A 28 -8.23 -37.51 51.39
C ARG A 28 -8.86 -36.46 52.31
N GLY A 29 -8.35 -36.37 53.54
CA GLY A 29 -8.74 -35.37 54.54
C GLY A 29 -8.36 -33.93 54.18
N LYS A 30 -8.95 -32.97 54.92
CA LYS A 30 -8.88 -31.50 54.76
C LYS A 30 -7.57 -30.96 54.18
N GLN A 31 -7.66 -30.15 53.11
CA GLN A 31 -6.59 -29.20 52.74
C GLN A 31 -6.56 -28.05 53.77
N SER A 32 -5.44 -27.90 54.47
CA SER A 32 -5.32 -27.05 55.65
C SER A 32 -5.00 -25.57 55.36
N ASN A 33 -4.68 -25.19 54.11
CA ASN A 33 -4.34 -23.80 53.78
C ASN A 33 -4.83 -23.38 52.38
N PHE A 34 -5.29 -22.13 52.26
CA PHE A 34 -5.77 -21.52 51.01
C PHE A 34 -4.72 -21.52 49.89
N PHE A 35 -3.44 -21.42 50.24
CA PHE A 35 -2.32 -21.36 49.27
C PHE A 35 -1.89 -22.72 48.71
N VAL A 36 -2.26 -23.82 49.37
CA VAL A 36 -2.02 -25.20 48.87
C VAL A 36 -2.98 -25.55 47.73
N LYS A 37 -4.09 -24.81 47.61
CA LYS A 37 -5.10 -24.96 46.55
C LYS A 37 -4.57 -24.63 45.15
N THR A 38 -3.56 -23.77 45.04
CA THR A 38 -3.11 -23.21 43.75
C THR A 38 -1.69 -23.62 43.35
N TRP A 39 -0.80 -24.02 44.27
CA TRP A 39 0.63 -24.21 43.98
C TRP A 39 1.24 -25.56 44.45
N GLY A 40 0.43 -26.46 45.03
CA GLY A 40 0.89 -27.78 45.50
C GLY A 40 1.65 -27.74 46.84
N ASP A 41 1.82 -28.91 47.46
CA ASP A 41 2.40 -29.08 48.81
C ASP A 41 3.88 -28.64 48.92
N THR A 42 4.54 -28.33 47.80
CA THR A 42 5.94 -27.86 47.75
C THR A 42 6.10 -26.35 47.90
N PHE A 43 5.01 -25.57 47.87
CA PHE A 43 5.07 -24.10 47.83
C PHE A 43 5.16 -23.41 49.20
N VAL A 44 4.89 -24.12 50.30
CA VAL A 44 5.04 -23.56 51.65
C VAL A 44 6.41 -23.98 52.18
N GLU A 45 7.35 -23.04 52.29
CA GLU A 45 8.58 -23.27 53.07
C GLU A 45 8.16 -23.65 54.50
N LYS A 46 8.53 -24.87 54.93
CA LYS A 46 8.38 -25.32 56.31
C LYS A 46 9.39 -24.58 57.18
N VAL A 47 9.06 -23.36 57.57
CA VAL A 47 9.70 -22.71 58.71
C VAL A 47 8.88 -23.10 59.94
N ASP A 48 9.33 -24.14 60.65
CA ASP A 48 8.82 -24.42 61.98
C ASP A 48 9.29 -23.30 62.91
N ILE A 49 8.37 -22.42 63.29
CA ILE A 49 8.63 -21.42 64.32
C ILE A 49 8.71 -22.17 65.65
N GLU A 50 9.90 -22.26 66.24
CA GLU A 50 10.07 -22.83 67.57
C GLU A 50 9.32 -21.99 68.63
N LYS A 51 8.75 -22.68 69.63
CA LYS A 51 7.98 -22.06 70.72
C LYS A 51 8.86 -21.11 71.55
N SER A 52 8.30 -19.98 71.97
CA SER A 52 9.04 -19.02 72.79
C SER A 52 9.35 -19.59 74.18
N PRO A 53 10.59 -19.45 74.69
CA PRO A 53 11.00 -20.02 75.98
C PRO A 53 10.42 -19.29 77.20
N PHE A 54 9.67 -18.21 77.01
CA PHE A 54 9.19 -17.33 78.08
C PHE A 54 7.71 -17.48 78.42
N LEU A 55 6.97 -18.36 77.74
CA LEU A 55 5.57 -18.65 78.05
C LEU A 55 5.42 -20.11 78.53
N PRO A 56 4.96 -20.36 79.77
CA PRO A 56 4.69 -21.72 80.23
C PRO A 56 3.46 -22.29 79.50
N ASP A 57 3.60 -23.52 78.98
CA ASP A 57 2.52 -24.25 78.30
C ASP A 57 1.40 -24.58 79.31
N ILE A 58 0.24 -23.92 79.18
CA ILE A 58 -0.92 -24.14 80.05
C ILE A 58 -1.65 -25.41 79.60
N THR A 59 -1.64 -26.45 80.43
CA THR A 59 -2.32 -27.72 80.18
C THR A 59 -3.66 -27.80 80.92
N TYR A 60 -4.58 -28.66 80.43
CA TYR A 60 -5.95 -28.82 80.98
C TYR A 60 -5.96 -29.22 82.47
N SER A 61 -4.89 -29.83 82.96
CA SER A 61 -4.67 -30.18 84.37
C SER A 61 -4.69 -28.96 85.30
N HIS A 62 -4.24 -27.78 84.84
CA HIS A 62 -4.24 -26.55 85.65
C HIS A 62 -5.65 -26.04 85.97
N PHE A 63 -6.66 -26.37 85.13
CA PHE A 63 -8.05 -25.95 85.33
C PHE A 63 -8.92 -26.98 86.07
N GLU A 64 -8.38 -28.16 86.39
CA GLU A 64 -9.14 -29.25 87.01
C GLU A 64 -9.60 -28.90 88.44
N SER A 65 -8.77 -28.15 89.18
CA SER A 65 -9.09 -27.64 90.52
C SER A 65 -10.26 -26.64 90.51
N TYR A 66 -10.28 -25.76 89.50
CA TYR A 66 -11.33 -24.78 89.27
C TYR A 66 -12.65 -25.46 88.89
N LEU A 67 -12.60 -26.42 87.96
CA LEU A 67 -13.78 -27.18 87.51
C LEU A 67 -14.39 -28.03 88.63
N LYS A 68 -13.57 -28.68 89.49
CA LYS A 68 -14.06 -29.40 90.67
C LYS A 68 -14.75 -28.50 91.69
N LYS A 69 -14.26 -27.26 91.89
CA LYS A 69 -14.81 -26.31 92.87
C LYS A 69 -16.12 -25.67 92.40
N VAL A 70 -16.20 -25.27 91.13
CA VAL A 70 -17.38 -24.60 90.57
C VAL A 70 -18.48 -25.60 90.17
N GLY A 71 -18.10 -26.80 89.67
CA GLY A 71 -19.05 -27.83 89.25
C GLY A 71 -19.98 -28.32 90.37
N ARG A 72 -19.50 -28.36 91.62
CA ARG A 72 -20.34 -28.72 92.79
C ARG A 72 -21.41 -27.67 93.12
N ARG A 73 -21.10 -26.38 92.95
CA ARG A 73 -22.07 -25.29 93.21
C ARG A 73 -23.15 -25.22 92.14
N ILE A 74 -22.77 -25.39 90.87
CA ILE A 74 -23.73 -25.43 89.75
C ILE A 74 -24.69 -26.62 89.87
N ARG A 75 -24.22 -27.79 90.32
CA ARG A 75 -25.11 -28.94 90.58
C ARG A 75 -26.09 -28.71 91.74
N ARG A 76 -25.72 -27.94 92.78
CA ARG A 76 -26.66 -27.57 93.86
C ARG A 76 -27.69 -26.54 93.40
N HIS A 77 -27.27 -25.53 92.65
CA HIS A 77 -28.17 -24.50 92.12
C HIS A 77 -29.22 -25.08 91.17
N ARG A 78 -28.83 -26.05 90.31
CA ARG A 78 -29.78 -26.79 89.45
C ARG A 78 -30.74 -27.69 90.23
N LYS A 79 -30.40 -28.14 91.44
CA LYS A 79 -31.30 -28.96 92.28
C LYS A 79 -32.35 -28.11 93.02
N LEU A 80 -31.99 -26.89 93.43
CA LEU A 80 -32.88 -25.96 94.14
C LEU A 80 -33.87 -25.24 93.20
N SER A 81 -33.58 -25.15 91.90
CA SER A 81 -34.50 -24.55 90.93
C SER A 81 -35.69 -25.44 90.53
N HIS A 82 -35.79 -26.67 91.06
CA HIS A 82 -36.81 -27.66 90.68
C HIS A 82 -37.91 -27.91 91.72
N THR A 83 -37.96 -27.21 92.86
CA THR A 83 -39.03 -27.39 93.87
C THR A 83 -39.81 -26.10 94.10
N LYS A 84 -41.04 -26.05 93.58
CA LYS A 84 -42.10 -25.08 93.96
C LYS A 84 -42.94 -25.68 95.10
N PHE A 85 -43.35 -24.88 96.08
CA PHE A 85 -44.48 -25.22 96.95
C PHE A 85 -45.30 -23.98 97.32
N GLU A 86 -46.62 -24.11 97.14
CA GLU A 86 -47.69 -23.13 97.28
C GLU A 86 -48.12 -22.94 98.74
N GLY A 87 -48.83 -21.83 99.02
CA GLY A 87 -49.21 -21.38 100.35
C GLY A 87 -50.49 -21.97 100.93
N ASN A 88 -50.79 -21.58 102.17
CA ASN A 88 -52.12 -21.61 102.76
C ASN A 88 -52.24 -20.64 103.95
N HIS A 89 -53.26 -19.78 103.90
CA HIS A 89 -53.78 -18.99 105.02
C HIS A 89 -54.53 -19.90 106.02
N ILE A 90 -54.63 -19.52 107.31
CA ILE A 90 -55.89 -19.54 108.10
C ILE A 90 -55.77 -18.66 109.37
N LYS A 91 -56.66 -17.67 109.38
CA LYS A 91 -57.41 -16.91 110.41
C LYS A 91 -57.13 -17.12 111.92
N ALA A 92 -56.97 -15.97 112.58
CA ALA A 92 -57.08 -15.75 114.03
C ALA A 92 -58.54 -15.68 114.50
N ARG A 93 -58.79 -16.05 115.77
CA ARG A 93 -60.02 -15.69 116.50
C ARG A 93 -59.70 -15.32 117.95
N SER A 94 -60.41 -14.29 118.40
CA SER A 94 -60.17 -13.41 119.54
C SER A 94 -60.86 -13.85 120.83
N LYS A 95 -60.16 -13.61 121.95
CA LYS A 95 -60.57 -13.14 123.31
C LYS A 95 -61.90 -13.61 123.93
N ASN A 96 -61.82 -13.95 125.21
CA ASN A 96 -62.60 -13.24 126.26
C ASN A 96 -61.84 -13.23 127.59
N GLU A 97 -61.79 -12.05 128.18
CA GLU A 97 -61.11 -11.67 129.43
C GLU A 97 -61.91 -12.11 130.66
N ILE A 98 -61.21 -12.48 131.74
CA ILE A 98 -61.74 -12.35 133.11
C ILE A 98 -60.66 -11.69 133.95
N THR A 99 -61.00 -10.51 134.44
CA THR A 99 -60.27 -9.66 135.38
C THR A 99 -60.47 -10.14 136.81
N ILE A 100 -59.38 -10.43 137.53
CA ILE A 100 -59.31 -10.34 138.99
C ILE A 100 -58.02 -9.59 139.32
N ASP A 101 -58.19 -8.37 139.84
CA ASP A 101 -57.12 -7.56 140.42
C ASP A 101 -56.61 -8.24 141.70
N ALA A 102 -55.36 -8.68 141.71
CA ALA A 102 -54.58 -8.91 142.92
C ALA A 102 -53.27 -8.14 142.75
N SER A 103 -53.19 -6.98 143.40
CA SER A 103 -52.07 -6.04 143.35
C SER A 103 -50.78 -6.66 143.91
N ILE A 104 -49.68 -6.40 143.21
CA ILE A 104 -48.31 -6.94 143.40
C ILE A 104 -47.69 -6.62 144.79
N ASP A 105 -48.30 -5.74 145.58
CA ASP A 105 -47.82 -5.32 146.91
C ASP A 105 -47.87 -6.43 147.98
N THR A 106 -48.56 -7.54 147.74
CA THR A 106 -48.63 -8.67 148.68
C THR A 106 -47.36 -9.53 148.70
N ILE A 107 -46.46 -9.36 147.73
CA ILE A 107 -45.18 -10.08 147.61
C ILE A 107 -44.09 -9.26 148.32
N PRO A 108 -43.41 -9.79 149.36
CA PRO A 108 -42.32 -9.07 150.03
C PRO A 108 -41.24 -8.61 149.05
N GLU A 109 -40.81 -7.34 149.14
CA GLU A 109 -39.83 -6.69 148.24
C GLU A 109 -38.50 -7.45 148.11
N ILE A 110 -38.18 -8.33 149.06
CA ILE A 110 -37.01 -9.20 149.02
C ILE A 110 -37.02 -10.05 147.73
N TYR A 111 -38.18 -10.55 147.29
CA TYR A 111 -38.31 -11.35 146.06
C TYR A 111 -38.28 -10.52 144.77
N LEU A 112 -38.47 -9.19 144.84
CA LEU A 112 -38.40 -8.28 143.68
C LEU A 112 -36.97 -7.77 143.41
N LYS A 113 -36.01 -8.07 144.31
CA LYS A 113 -34.60 -7.71 144.13
C LYS A 113 -33.86 -8.73 143.26
N ALA A 114 -33.25 -8.27 142.17
CA ALA A 114 -32.64 -9.11 141.12
C ALA A 114 -31.44 -9.97 141.55
N SER A 115 -30.86 -9.73 142.73
CA SER A 115 -29.80 -10.55 143.33
C SER A 115 -30.28 -10.97 144.72
N LEU A 116 -30.67 -12.24 144.89
CA LEU A 116 -31.11 -12.80 146.17
C LEU A 116 -29.95 -13.62 146.77
N PRO A 117 -28.97 -13.00 147.47
CA PRO A 117 -27.83 -13.73 148.03
C PRO A 117 -28.26 -14.50 149.29
N LEU A 118 -28.65 -15.77 149.12
CA LEU A 118 -28.92 -16.73 150.20
C LEU A 118 -27.69 -17.08 151.06
N ASN A 119 -26.54 -16.50 150.75
CA ASN A 119 -25.26 -16.79 151.39
C ASN A 119 -25.07 -16.04 152.72
N GLU A 120 -25.90 -15.02 153.00
CA GLU A 120 -25.89 -14.32 154.27
C GLU A 120 -26.85 -14.98 155.27
N PRO A 121 -26.37 -15.46 156.43
CA PRO A 121 -27.20 -16.20 157.39
C PRO A 121 -28.34 -15.37 157.99
N ALA A 122 -28.26 -14.04 157.98
CA ALA A 122 -29.36 -13.16 158.39
C ALA A 122 -30.53 -13.17 157.39
N VAL A 123 -30.21 -13.06 156.08
CA VAL A 123 -31.21 -13.13 155.00
C VAL A 123 -31.79 -14.54 154.89
N PHE A 124 -30.98 -15.57 155.10
CA PHE A 124 -31.46 -16.95 155.17
C PHE A 124 -32.42 -17.18 156.33
N ASN A 125 -32.16 -16.62 157.52
CA ASN A 125 -33.08 -16.73 158.66
C ASN A 125 -34.36 -15.90 158.48
N GLU A 126 -34.33 -14.77 157.76
CA GLU A 126 -35.57 -14.06 157.39
C GLU A 126 -36.43 -14.84 156.38
N VAL A 127 -35.79 -15.62 155.49
CA VAL A 127 -36.47 -16.50 154.53
C VAL A 127 -36.90 -17.84 155.17
N PHE A 128 -36.21 -18.31 156.23
CA PHE A 128 -36.48 -19.56 156.96
C PHE A 128 -36.47 -19.36 158.50
N PRO A 129 -37.54 -18.82 159.12
CA PRO A 129 -37.49 -18.30 160.49
C PRO A 129 -37.31 -19.31 161.64
N ASN A 130 -37.62 -20.60 161.44
CA ASN A 130 -37.79 -21.54 162.56
C ASN A 130 -36.91 -22.81 162.51
N ILE A 131 -35.89 -22.88 161.64
CA ILE A 131 -35.03 -24.07 161.51
C ILE A 131 -33.74 -23.97 162.35
N SER A 132 -33.36 -22.78 162.83
CA SER A 132 -31.98 -22.50 163.27
C SER A 132 -31.74 -22.34 164.79
N THR A 133 -32.73 -22.52 165.69
CA THR A 133 -32.52 -22.31 167.15
C THR A 133 -32.60 -23.59 168.01
N SER A 134 -31.41 -24.14 168.30
CA SER A 134 -30.98 -24.90 169.50
C SER A 134 -31.41 -26.37 169.74
N ASN A 135 -30.47 -27.27 169.40
CA ASN A 135 -29.82 -28.30 170.23
C ASN A 135 -30.61 -29.20 171.22
N ASN A 136 -30.39 -30.51 171.02
CA ASN A 136 -30.58 -31.68 171.90
C ASN A 136 -32.00 -32.16 172.32
N ASN A 137 -32.25 -33.42 171.94
CA ASN A 137 -33.29 -34.39 172.35
C ASN A 137 -34.68 -34.31 171.69
N LYS A 138 -34.93 -35.30 170.80
CA LYS A 138 -36.20 -35.91 170.34
C LYS A 138 -37.37 -34.95 170.04
N ASN A 139 -37.63 -34.68 168.75
CA ASN A 139 -38.96 -34.71 168.09
C ASN A 139 -38.95 -34.07 166.66
N ASP A 140 -38.82 -34.89 165.61
CA ASP A 140 -38.71 -34.46 164.19
C ASP A 140 -40.01 -33.97 163.50
N ASN A 141 -41.19 -34.15 164.10
CA ASN A 141 -42.45 -33.94 163.37
C ASN A 141 -42.87 -32.47 163.14
N LYS A 142 -42.30 -31.49 163.86
CA LYS A 142 -42.71 -30.07 163.71
C LYS A 142 -42.04 -29.34 162.54
N ASN A 143 -40.89 -29.80 162.06
CA ASN A 143 -40.13 -29.11 161.01
C ASN A 143 -40.69 -29.31 159.59
N HIS A 144 -41.50 -30.35 159.34
CA HIS A 144 -42.07 -30.62 158.01
C HIS A 144 -43.32 -29.78 157.69
N GLN A 145 -44.11 -29.37 158.69
CA GLN A 145 -45.34 -28.59 158.46
C GLN A 145 -45.04 -27.14 158.07
N SER A 146 -44.01 -26.54 158.65
CA SER A 146 -43.60 -25.15 158.36
C SER A 146 -43.05 -24.97 156.94
N GLY A 147 -42.34 -25.96 156.39
CA GLY A 147 -41.83 -25.91 155.01
C GLY A 147 -42.92 -25.95 153.94
N ARG A 148 -44.02 -26.69 154.16
CA ARG A 148 -45.13 -26.77 153.20
C ARG A 148 -45.92 -25.46 153.07
N LEU A 149 -46.16 -24.78 154.20
CA LEU A 149 -46.88 -23.50 154.19
C LEU A 149 -46.13 -22.42 153.38
N LEU A 150 -44.79 -22.40 153.46
CA LEU A 150 -43.98 -21.45 152.69
C LEU A 150 -44.03 -21.72 151.17
N GLN A 151 -44.06 -23.00 150.78
CA GLN A 151 -44.17 -23.39 149.37
C GLN A 151 -45.52 -23.00 148.75
N GLU A 152 -46.61 -23.10 149.51
CA GLU A 152 -47.93 -22.64 149.08
C GLU A 152 -47.95 -21.10 148.89
N GLN A 153 -47.33 -20.34 149.79
CA GLN A 153 -47.23 -18.89 149.66
C GLN A 153 -46.44 -18.45 148.42
N LEU A 154 -45.29 -19.08 148.14
CA LEU A 154 -44.50 -18.80 146.94
C LEU A 154 -45.23 -19.13 145.64
N SER A 155 -46.02 -20.22 145.63
CA SER A 155 -46.82 -20.57 144.45
C SER A 155 -47.90 -19.53 144.17
N HIS A 156 -48.56 -19.01 145.22
CA HIS A 156 -49.56 -17.95 145.07
C HIS A 156 -48.97 -16.66 144.47
N TYR A 157 -47.76 -16.28 144.86
CA TYR A 157 -47.07 -15.12 144.32
C TYR A 157 -46.70 -15.26 142.83
N LEU A 158 -46.35 -16.47 142.38
CA LEU A 158 -46.03 -16.73 140.98
C LEU A 158 -47.26 -16.53 140.09
N ASP A 159 -48.42 -17.04 140.49
CA ASP A 159 -49.67 -16.92 139.73
C ASP A 159 -50.06 -15.44 139.51
N ILE A 160 -49.87 -14.58 140.52
CA ILE A 160 -50.18 -13.14 140.42
C ILE A 160 -49.32 -12.47 139.34
N VAL A 161 -48.03 -12.80 139.27
CA VAL A 161 -47.09 -12.23 138.28
C VAL A 161 -47.45 -12.67 136.86
N GLU A 162 -47.81 -13.93 136.67
CA GLU A 162 -48.18 -14.45 135.34
C GLU A 162 -49.42 -13.74 134.76
N VAL A 163 -50.44 -13.52 135.58
CA VAL A 163 -51.68 -12.83 135.17
C VAL A 163 -51.38 -11.39 134.73
N HIS A 164 -50.52 -10.67 135.45
CA HIS A 164 -50.16 -9.29 135.13
C HIS A 164 -49.38 -9.15 133.82
N ILE A 165 -48.41 -10.05 133.56
CA ILE A 165 -47.64 -10.05 132.31
C ILE A 165 -48.57 -10.30 131.11
N ALA A 166 -49.49 -11.26 131.23
CA ALA A 166 -50.44 -11.57 130.16
C ALA A 166 -51.32 -10.35 129.80
N LYS A 167 -51.79 -9.60 130.79
CA LYS A 167 -52.64 -8.40 130.58
C LYS A 167 -51.88 -7.29 129.83
N GLN A 168 -50.61 -7.06 130.17
CA GLN A 168 -49.82 -5.99 129.56
C GLN A 168 -49.43 -6.29 128.10
N VAL A 169 -49.12 -7.55 127.78
CA VAL A 169 -48.83 -8.00 126.40
C VAL A 169 -50.08 -7.88 125.51
N SER A 170 -51.26 -8.23 126.03
CA SER A 170 -52.54 -8.09 125.32
C SER A 170 -52.80 -6.66 124.87
N GLN A 171 -52.66 -5.67 125.78
CA GLN A 171 -52.99 -4.28 125.50
C GLN A 171 -52.11 -3.64 124.41
N LYS A 172 -50.81 -3.96 124.35
CA LYS A 172 -49.89 -3.33 123.39
C LYS A 172 -49.83 -3.99 122.01
N SER A 173 -50.45 -5.15 121.82
CA SER A 173 -50.37 -5.91 120.56
C SER A 173 -51.05 -5.21 119.37
N GLY A 174 -52.16 -4.49 119.56
CA GLY A 174 -52.95 -3.91 118.46
C GLY A 174 -52.23 -2.82 117.66
N ALA A 175 -51.51 -1.92 118.33
CA ALA A 175 -50.78 -0.83 117.68
C ALA A 175 -49.61 -1.36 116.80
N PHE A 176 -48.99 -2.46 117.21
CA PHE A 176 -47.92 -3.11 116.46
C PHE A 176 -48.42 -3.62 115.10
N PHE A 177 -49.58 -4.28 115.05
CA PHE A 177 -50.12 -4.82 113.81
C PHE A 177 -50.56 -3.73 112.81
N HIS A 178 -51.07 -2.58 113.28
CA HIS A 178 -51.40 -1.46 112.41
C HIS A 178 -50.17 -0.85 111.72
N ALA A 179 -49.07 -0.67 112.46
CA ALA A 179 -47.81 -0.21 111.89
C ALA A 179 -47.22 -1.22 110.89
N MET A 180 -47.42 -2.53 111.12
CA MET A 180 -47.00 -3.57 110.21
C MET A 180 -47.78 -3.53 108.89
N THR A 181 -49.10 -3.37 108.94
CA THR A 181 -49.92 -3.25 107.73
C THR A 181 -49.61 -2.00 106.90
N SER A 182 -49.30 -0.86 107.52
CA SER A 182 -48.95 0.35 106.76
C SER A 182 -47.58 0.22 106.08
N HIS A 183 -46.62 -0.44 106.74
CA HIS A 183 -45.33 -0.77 106.15
C HIS A 183 -45.49 -1.65 104.91
N ASP A 184 -46.34 -2.68 104.98
CA ASP A 184 -46.61 -3.57 103.86
C ASP A 184 -47.20 -2.81 102.65
N THR A 185 -48.13 -1.86 102.90
CA THR A 185 -48.72 -1.05 101.79
C THR A 185 -47.71 -0.11 101.12
N ILE A 186 -46.76 0.45 101.87
CA ILE A 186 -45.71 1.31 101.30
C ILE A 186 -44.73 0.45 100.50
N MET A 187 -44.37 -0.72 101.01
CA MET A 187 -43.52 -1.67 100.30
C MET A 187 -44.16 -2.12 98.97
N GLU A 188 -45.47 -2.34 98.95
CA GLU A 188 -46.20 -2.67 97.72
C GLU A 188 -46.16 -1.52 96.70
N LYS A 189 -46.44 -0.28 97.13
CA LYS A 189 -46.37 0.91 96.26
C LYS A 189 -44.96 1.19 95.75
N MET A 190 -43.94 1.01 96.60
CA MET A 190 -42.54 1.17 96.20
C MET A 190 -42.10 0.08 95.21
N GLY A 191 -42.62 -1.14 95.37
CA GLY A 191 -42.49 -2.22 94.40
C GLY A 191 -43.10 -1.86 93.04
N ALA A 192 -44.32 -1.32 93.03
CA ALA A 192 -44.99 -0.88 91.82
C ALA A 192 -44.22 0.26 91.11
N ALA A 193 -43.78 1.29 91.83
CA ALA A 193 -43.00 2.39 91.27
C ALA A 193 -41.64 1.92 90.69
N CYS A 194 -40.94 1.02 91.39
CA CYS A 194 -39.72 0.41 90.88
C CYS A 194 -39.96 -0.37 89.57
N ASN A 195 -41.10 -1.04 89.45
CA ASN A 195 -41.46 -1.76 88.24
C ASN A 195 -41.75 -0.81 87.07
N GLU A 196 -42.47 0.29 87.29
CA GLU A 196 -42.73 1.30 86.26
C GLU A 196 -41.45 2.01 85.78
N VAL A 197 -40.55 2.40 86.69
CA VAL A 197 -39.26 2.99 86.31
C VAL A 197 -38.41 2.00 85.52
N ARG A 198 -38.41 0.72 85.90
CA ARG A 198 -37.72 -0.33 85.15
C ARG A 198 -38.33 -0.52 83.75
N ALA A 199 -39.66 -0.46 83.63
CA ALA A 199 -40.35 -0.53 82.35
C ALA A 199 -40.02 0.68 81.46
N LEU A 200 -40.00 1.89 82.01
CA LEU A 200 -39.64 3.11 81.29
C LEU A 200 -38.19 3.08 80.80
N ARG A 201 -37.24 2.67 81.65
CA ARG A 201 -35.82 2.52 81.25
C ARG A 201 -35.66 1.51 80.12
N LYS A 202 -36.38 0.37 80.18
CA LYS A 202 -36.40 -0.60 79.08
C LYS A 202 -36.96 -0.02 77.78
N LYS A 203 -38.03 0.79 77.85
CA LYS A 203 -38.60 1.46 76.67
C LYS A 203 -37.61 2.46 76.06
N ILE A 204 -36.93 3.26 76.89
CA ILE A 204 -35.90 4.21 76.42
C ILE A 204 -34.71 3.47 75.80
N GLU A 205 -34.24 2.37 76.42
CA GLU A 205 -33.17 1.55 75.86
C GLU A 205 -33.58 0.91 74.52
N ASN A 206 -34.85 0.52 74.39
CA ASN A 206 -35.38 0.01 73.12
C ASN A 206 -35.41 1.11 72.05
N VAL A 207 -35.86 2.32 72.40
CA VAL A 207 -35.88 3.48 71.49
C VAL A 207 -34.46 3.85 71.04
N ASP A 208 -33.47 3.88 71.95
CA ASP A 208 -32.07 4.13 71.59
C ASP A 208 -31.52 3.07 70.62
N LYS A 209 -31.86 1.79 70.84
CA LYS A 209 -31.47 0.71 69.92
C LYS A 209 -32.10 0.88 68.54
N THR A 210 -33.41 1.10 68.48
CA THR A 210 -34.15 1.11 67.20
C THR A 210 -33.95 2.40 66.40
N LEU A 211 -33.97 3.57 67.05
CA LEU A 211 -33.94 4.86 66.36
C LEU A 211 -32.51 5.37 66.12
N ALA A 212 -31.59 5.20 67.06
CA ALA A 212 -30.23 5.73 66.92
C ALA A 212 -29.25 4.69 66.36
N LYS A 213 -29.16 3.51 66.98
CA LYS A 213 -28.15 2.50 66.59
C LYS A 213 -28.48 1.83 65.26
N ASP A 214 -29.74 1.44 65.05
CA ASP A 214 -30.10 0.73 63.82
C ASP A 214 -30.18 1.66 62.61
N SER A 215 -30.53 2.94 62.76
CA SER A 215 -30.46 3.94 61.67
C SER A 215 -29.01 4.23 61.26
N LEU A 216 -28.09 4.37 62.22
CA LEU A 216 -26.66 4.51 61.94
C LEU A 216 -26.07 3.25 61.28
N LYS A 217 -26.50 2.06 61.70
CA LYS A 217 -26.14 0.81 61.02
C LYS A 217 -26.70 0.76 59.61
N LEU A 218 -27.91 1.25 59.35
CA LEU A 218 -28.49 1.28 58.01
C LEU A 218 -27.68 2.19 57.08
N LEU A 219 -27.23 3.36 57.56
CA LEU A 219 -26.31 4.23 56.81
C LEU A 219 -24.94 3.57 56.58
N ALA A 220 -24.39 2.91 57.60
CA ALA A 220 -23.13 2.16 57.47
C ALA A 220 -23.26 1.00 56.46
N MET A 221 -24.37 0.26 56.47
CA MET A 221 -24.68 -0.79 55.50
C MET A 221 -24.91 -0.22 54.10
N GLY A 222 -25.53 0.96 53.96
CA GLY A 222 -25.66 1.68 52.69
C GLY A 222 -24.29 2.05 52.10
N ARG A 223 -23.38 2.55 52.93
CA ARG A 223 -22.00 2.86 52.52
C ARG A 223 -21.22 1.60 52.15
N SER A 224 -21.36 0.52 52.94
CA SER A 224 -20.76 -0.79 52.63
C SER A 224 -21.28 -1.34 51.30
N ARG A 225 -22.59 -1.26 51.04
CA ARG A 225 -23.20 -1.67 49.76
C ARG A 225 -22.65 -0.85 48.59
N SER A 226 -22.51 0.47 48.73
CA SER A 226 -21.90 1.31 47.67
C SER A 226 -20.45 0.91 47.39
N ASN A 227 -19.67 0.61 48.44
CA ASN A 227 -18.30 0.13 48.28
C ASN A 227 -18.24 -1.26 47.62
N HIS A 228 -19.13 -2.19 47.99
CA HIS A 228 -19.22 -3.50 47.37
C HIS A 228 -19.64 -3.42 45.90
N LEU A 229 -20.52 -2.50 45.52
CA LEU A 229 -20.89 -2.27 44.12
C LEU A 229 -19.70 -1.74 43.31
N LYS A 230 -18.96 -0.75 43.83
CA LYS A 230 -17.72 -0.26 43.19
C LYS A 230 -16.67 -1.36 43.05
N LEU A 231 -16.56 -2.24 44.04
CA LEU A 231 -15.66 -3.41 43.97
C LEU A 231 -16.13 -4.39 42.89
N LEU A 232 -17.43 -4.69 42.84
CA LEU A 232 -18.02 -5.59 41.86
C LEU A 232 -17.80 -5.07 40.43
N ASP A 233 -17.98 -3.77 40.18
CA ASP A 233 -17.75 -3.17 38.87
C ASP A 233 -16.28 -3.27 38.45
N LYS A 234 -15.35 -3.06 39.39
CA LYS A 234 -13.91 -3.28 39.13
C LYS A 234 -13.60 -4.74 38.84
N LEU A 235 -14.18 -5.68 39.58
CA LEU A 235 -13.99 -7.12 39.34
C LEU A 235 -14.58 -7.57 38.00
N LYS A 236 -15.73 -7.03 37.59
CA LYS A 236 -16.30 -7.28 36.26
C LYS A 236 -15.38 -6.78 35.15
N LEU A 237 -14.82 -5.57 35.29
CA LEU A 237 -13.83 -5.05 34.34
C LEU A 237 -12.58 -5.94 34.28
N MET A 238 -12.08 -6.41 35.42
CA MET A 238 -10.97 -7.37 35.46
C MET A 238 -11.30 -8.70 34.78
N SER A 239 -12.55 -9.19 34.92
CA SER A 239 -13.01 -10.38 34.22
C SER A 239 -13.04 -10.20 32.70
N VAL A 240 -13.50 -9.03 32.21
CA VAL A 240 -13.50 -8.72 30.77
C VAL A 240 -12.06 -8.72 30.23
N VAL A 241 -11.13 -8.13 30.96
CA VAL A 241 -9.70 -8.10 30.60
C VAL A 241 -9.06 -9.49 30.59
N LEU A 242 -9.48 -10.42 31.45
CA LEU A 242 -9.01 -11.81 31.39
C LEU A 242 -9.62 -12.56 30.20
N GLN A 243 -10.85 -12.23 29.80
CA GLN A 243 -11.52 -12.82 28.65
C GLN A 243 -10.99 -12.32 27.30
N THR A 244 -10.23 -11.22 27.27
CA THR A 244 -9.70 -10.66 26.01
C THR A 244 -8.58 -11.50 25.41
N GLN A 245 -7.80 -12.23 26.21
CA GLN A 245 -6.71 -13.07 25.68
C GLN A 245 -7.22 -14.27 24.86
N PRO A 246 -8.22 -15.07 25.33
CA PRO A 246 -8.82 -16.13 24.52
C PRO A 246 -9.55 -15.61 23.27
N THR A 247 -10.24 -14.47 23.37
CA THR A 247 -10.93 -13.88 22.21
C THR A 247 -9.95 -13.35 21.18
N LEU A 248 -8.82 -12.77 21.58
CA LEU A 248 -7.75 -12.39 20.65
C LEU A 248 -7.18 -13.61 19.91
N GLN A 249 -6.99 -14.74 20.60
CA GLN A 249 -6.49 -15.97 19.96
C GLN A 249 -7.49 -16.53 18.94
N LEU A 250 -8.78 -16.45 19.22
CA LEU A 250 -9.83 -16.87 18.28
C LEU A 250 -9.89 -15.97 17.05
N LEU A 251 -9.82 -14.65 17.24
CA LEU A 251 -9.80 -13.67 16.13
C LEU A 251 -8.55 -13.82 15.25
N LEU A 252 -7.42 -14.18 15.85
CA LEU A 252 -6.19 -14.49 15.11
C LEU A 252 -6.31 -15.76 14.27
N SER A 253 -7.04 -16.77 14.75
CA SER A 253 -7.31 -17.98 13.96
C SER A 253 -8.31 -17.76 12.83
N SER A 254 -9.18 -16.76 12.95
CA SER A 254 -10.15 -16.39 11.91
C SER A 254 -9.64 -15.30 10.96
N SER A 255 -8.34 -14.94 11.04
CA SER A 255 -7.69 -13.90 10.23
C SER A 255 -8.36 -12.51 10.31
N ASP A 256 -9.09 -12.22 11.39
CA ASP A 256 -9.70 -10.91 11.64
C ASP A 256 -8.78 -10.05 12.51
N PHE A 257 -7.77 -9.49 11.85
CA PHE A 257 -6.76 -8.65 12.49
C PHE A 257 -7.30 -7.28 12.90
N VAL A 258 -8.32 -6.76 12.21
CA VAL A 258 -8.90 -5.45 12.49
C VAL A 258 -9.63 -5.48 13.83
N ALA A 259 -10.52 -6.45 14.02
CA ALA A 259 -11.24 -6.63 15.28
C ALA A 259 -10.28 -6.94 16.45
N ALA A 260 -9.22 -7.73 16.20
CA ALA A 260 -8.20 -8.01 17.20
C ALA A 260 -7.46 -6.72 17.66
N LEU A 261 -7.12 -5.82 16.74
CA LEU A 261 -6.48 -4.55 17.06
C LEU A 261 -7.44 -3.58 17.79
N GLU A 262 -8.74 -3.57 17.46
CA GLU A 262 -9.76 -2.80 18.21
C GLU A 262 -9.86 -3.27 19.65
N LEU A 263 -9.90 -4.59 19.85
CA LEU A 263 -9.97 -5.19 21.17
C LEU A 263 -8.71 -4.86 22.00
N ILE A 264 -7.52 -4.87 21.38
CA ILE A 264 -6.27 -4.45 22.04
C ILE A 264 -6.32 -2.96 22.42
N SER A 265 -6.77 -2.08 21.53
CA SER A 265 -6.88 -0.65 21.80
C SER A 265 -7.87 -0.35 22.93
N SER A 266 -9.06 -0.95 22.86
CA SER A 266 -10.12 -0.81 23.88
C SER A 266 -9.68 -1.32 25.23
N THR A 267 -8.98 -2.47 25.28
CA THR A 267 -8.45 -3.01 26.54
C THR A 267 -7.35 -2.15 27.13
N GLN A 268 -6.45 -1.59 26.31
CA GLN A 268 -5.44 -0.62 26.76
C GLN A 268 -6.08 0.66 27.32
N GLU A 269 -7.14 1.18 26.69
CA GLU A 269 -7.87 2.35 27.20
C GLU A 269 -8.58 2.06 28.53
N VAL A 270 -9.23 0.90 28.66
CA VAL A 270 -9.88 0.46 29.90
C VAL A 270 -8.86 0.28 31.03
N LEU A 271 -7.67 -0.26 30.73
CA LEU A 271 -6.57 -0.40 31.68
C LEU A 271 -6.05 0.98 32.14
N ALA A 272 -5.87 1.91 31.20
CA ALA A 272 -5.36 3.26 31.49
C ALA A 272 -6.34 4.13 32.29
N LYS A 273 -7.64 4.10 31.95
CA LYS A 273 -8.65 4.99 32.57
C LYS A 273 -9.28 4.42 33.85
N LYS A 274 -9.62 3.13 33.89
CA LYS A 274 -10.48 2.56 34.95
C LYS A 274 -9.75 1.66 35.95
N LEU A 275 -8.59 1.10 35.58
CA LEU A 275 -7.84 0.12 36.38
C LEU A 275 -6.44 0.61 36.79
N ALA A 276 -6.16 1.91 36.67
CA ALA A 276 -4.90 2.51 37.09
C ALA A 276 -4.62 2.22 38.58
N GLY A 277 -3.50 1.56 38.87
CA GLY A 277 -3.05 1.24 40.23
C GLY A 277 -3.22 -0.22 40.68
N VAL A 278 -3.83 -1.09 39.86
CA VAL A 278 -3.90 -2.53 40.17
C VAL A 278 -2.55 -3.21 39.84
N THR A 279 -1.81 -3.63 40.87
CA THR A 279 -0.45 -4.19 40.72
C THR A 279 -0.40 -5.49 39.94
N SER A 280 -1.46 -6.31 40.00
CA SER A 280 -1.54 -7.60 39.29
C SER A 280 -1.67 -7.47 37.77
N LEU A 281 -2.01 -6.28 37.24
CA LEU A 281 -2.17 -6.03 35.80
C LEU A 281 -1.03 -5.19 35.20
N ARG A 282 0.06 -4.96 35.95
CA ARG A 282 1.17 -4.10 35.53
C ARG A 282 1.87 -4.58 34.25
N HIS A 283 1.94 -5.90 34.04
CA HIS A 283 2.60 -6.50 32.89
C HIS A 283 1.69 -6.71 31.68
N LEU A 284 0.37 -6.52 31.85
CA LEU A 284 -0.58 -6.73 30.76
C LEU A 284 -0.47 -5.68 29.64
N PRO A 285 -0.26 -4.38 29.90
CA PRO A 285 0.01 -3.41 28.84
C PRO A 285 1.25 -3.74 28.01
N SER A 286 2.33 -4.23 28.64
CA SER A 286 3.51 -4.70 27.91
C SER A 286 3.21 -5.94 27.06
N GLN A 287 2.45 -6.90 27.60
CA GLN A 287 2.03 -8.08 26.84
C GLN A 287 1.10 -7.72 25.67
N LEU A 288 0.15 -6.81 25.85
CA LEU A 288 -0.71 -6.31 24.76
C LEU A 288 0.10 -5.57 23.69
N LYS A 289 1.16 -4.86 24.06
CA LYS A 289 2.08 -4.22 23.12
C LYS A 289 2.93 -5.24 22.35
N GLU A 290 3.36 -6.31 23.00
CA GLU A 290 4.05 -7.44 22.34
C GLU A 290 3.11 -8.22 21.42
N MET A 291 1.85 -8.44 21.83
CA MET A 291 0.81 -9.04 20.98
C MET A 291 0.51 -8.16 19.77
N SER A 292 0.42 -6.84 19.93
CA SER A 292 0.34 -5.92 18.80
C SER A 292 1.53 -6.14 17.86
N ARG A 293 2.77 -6.10 18.37
CA ARG A 293 3.96 -6.31 17.53
C ARG A 293 4.01 -7.68 16.83
N LEU A 294 3.46 -8.71 17.46
CA LEU A 294 3.30 -10.04 16.84
C LEU A 294 2.30 -9.97 15.67
N ILE A 295 1.16 -9.31 15.88
CA ILE A 295 0.15 -9.09 14.83
C ILE A 295 0.76 -8.32 13.66
N ASP A 296 1.59 -7.29 13.91
CA ASP A 296 2.27 -6.51 12.86
C ASP A 296 3.15 -7.42 11.98
N LYS A 297 3.93 -8.32 12.62
CA LYS A 297 4.77 -9.30 11.91
C LYS A 297 3.91 -10.31 11.15
N MET A 298 2.86 -10.83 11.77
CA MET A 298 1.95 -11.78 11.12
C MET A 298 1.28 -11.17 9.89
N LEU A 299 0.73 -9.95 10.01
CA LEU A 299 0.12 -9.19 8.92
C LEU A 299 1.11 -8.98 7.77
N SER A 300 2.35 -8.58 8.07
CA SER A 300 3.38 -8.38 7.05
C SER A 300 3.71 -9.68 6.31
N THR A 301 3.89 -10.78 7.05
CA THR A 301 4.19 -12.09 6.44
C THR A 301 3.03 -12.69 5.66
N GLU A 302 1.78 -12.46 6.11
CA GLU A 302 0.60 -12.95 5.40
C GLU A 302 0.32 -12.12 4.15
N PHE A 303 0.60 -10.82 4.20
CA PHE A 303 0.56 -9.95 3.03
C PHE A 303 1.64 -10.31 1.99
N GLU A 304 2.87 -10.60 2.41
CA GLU A 304 3.93 -11.08 1.51
C GLU A 304 3.55 -12.40 0.82
N ARG A 305 3.00 -13.36 1.58
CA ARG A 305 2.49 -14.62 1.01
C ARG A 305 1.35 -14.39 0.03
N TYR A 306 0.43 -13.48 0.36
CA TYR A 306 -0.66 -13.11 -0.53
C TYR A 306 -0.13 -12.47 -1.81
N ALA A 307 0.79 -11.51 -1.71
CA ALA A 307 1.39 -10.83 -2.85
C ALA A 307 2.12 -11.82 -3.77
N ALA A 308 2.92 -12.72 -3.20
CA ALA A 308 3.59 -13.77 -3.96
C ALA A 308 2.58 -14.70 -4.66
N ALA A 309 1.52 -15.12 -3.98
CA ALA A 309 0.50 -16.02 -4.53
C ALA A 309 -0.36 -15.37 -5.63
N ASP A 310 -0.72 -14.09 -5.49
CA ASP A 310 -1.53 -13.37 -6.48
C ASP A 310 -0.72 -13.00 -7.73
N LEU A 311 0.55 -12.61 -7.56
CA LEU A 311 1.41 -12.17 -8.66
C LEU A 311 2.01 -13.33 -9.47
N HIS A 312 2.32 -14.48 -8.85
CA HIS A 312 2.87 -15.65 -9.56
C HIS A 312 1.82 -16.60 -10.14
N ARG A 313 0.52 -16.28 -10.00
CA ARG A 313 -0.55 -17.07 -10.60
C ARG A 313 -0.60 -16.88 -12.13
N PRO A 314 -0.76 -17.97 -12.93
CA PRO A 314 -0.92 -17.87 -14.37
C PRO A 314 -2.07 -16.93 -14.77
N PHE A 315 -1.88 -16.22 -15.88
CA PHE A 315 -2.78 -15.17 -16.36
C PHE A 315 -3.96 -15.74 -17.15
N ASP A 316 -4.89 -16.40 -16.46
CA ASP A 316 -6.16 -16.83 -17.05
C ASP A 316 -7.07 -15.62 -17.32
N PRO A 317 -7.85 -15.63 -18.42
CA PRO A 317 -8.72 -14.52 -18.83
C PRO A 317 -9.79 -14.13 -17.79
N ASP A 318 -10.12 -15.01 -16.85
CA ASP A 318 -11.12 -14.78 -15.78
C ASP A 318 -10.50 -14.52 -14.38
N SER A 319 -9.20 -14.27 -14.29
CA SER A 319 -8.51 -14.14 -13.00
C SER A 319 -8.64 -12.73 -12.41
N GLY A 320 -9.78 -12.45 -11.78
CA GLY A 320 -9.91 -11.36 -10.81
C GLY A 320 -8.93 -11.51 -9.63
N ILE A 321 -8.86 -10.46 -8.80
CA ILE A 321 -8.05 -10.40 -7.56
C ILE A 321 -8.39 -11.60 -6.66
N LEU A 322 -7.38 -12.35 -6.22
CA LEU A 322 -7.55 -13.46 -5.28
C LEU A 322 -8.11 -12.93 -3.94
N GLU A 323 -9.19 -13.50 -3.40
CA GLU A 323 -9.70 -13.20 -2.04
C GLU A 323 -9.75 -11.70 -1.66
N ARG A 324 -10.52 -10.90 -2.42
CA ARG A 324 -10.66 -9.44 -2.21
C ARG A 324 -10.93 -9.04 -0.76
N GLU A 325 -11.76 -9.79 -0.05
CA GLU A 325 -12.13 -9.51 1.36
C GLU A 325 -10.94 -9.69 2.31
N LYS A 326 -10.08 -10.69 2.05
CA LYS A 326 -8.85 -10.93 2.82
C LYS A 326 -7.80 -9.86 2.56
N LEU A 327 -7.67 -9.38 1.31
CA LEU A 327 -6.79 -8.25 1.00
C LEU A 327 -7.26 -6.96 1.71
N VAL A 328 -8.57 -6.69 1.71
CA VAL A 328 -9.13 -5.52 2.41
C VAL A 328 -8.85 -5.59 3.91
N SER A 329 -9.01 -6.76 4.56
CA SER A 329 -8.73 -6.90 5.99
C SER A 329 -7.24 -6.77 6.32
N LEU A 330 -6.35 -7.34 5.51
CA LEU A 330 -4.90 -7.22 5.65
C LEU A 330 -4.44 -5.76 5.46
N VAL A 331 -4.92 -5.10 4.40
CA VAL A 331 -4.58 -3.71 4.09
C VAL A 331 -5.13 -2.76 5.16
N ALA A 332 -6.37 -2.95 5.62
CA ALA A 332 -6.93 -2.16 6.72
C ALA A 332 -6.14 -2.35 8.03
N GLY A 333 -5.72 -3.57 8.35
CA GLY A 333 -4.86 -3.86 9.49
C GLY A 333 -3.50 -3.17 9.41
N LEU A 334 -2.84 -3.22 8.26
CA LEU A 334 -1.53 -2.61 8.01
C LEU A 334 -1.59 -1.07 7.97
N LEU A 335 -2.65 -0.50 7.38
CA LEU A 335 -2.88 0.95 7.33
C LEU A 335 -3.08 1.54 8.73
N ARG A 336 -3.79 0.83 9.61
CA ARG A 336 -4.06 1.27 10.98
C ARG A 336 -2.80 1.38 11.84
N GLN A 337 -1.78 0.58 11.54
CA GLN A 337 -0.50 0.57 12.25
C GLN A 337 0.50 1.60 11.68
N GLN A 338 0.12 2.39 10.66
CA GLN A 338 0.92 3.41 9.99
C GLN A 338 2.23 2.91 9.33
N HIS A 339 2.39 1.59 9.17
CA HIS A 339 3.57 1.00 8.53
C HIS A 339 3.42 0.96 7.01
N LEU A 340 3.78 2.04 6.30
CA LEU A 340 3.77 2.09 4.82
C LEU A 340 4.85 1.23 4.13
N GLN A 341 5.61 0.42 4.89
CA GLN A 341 6.68 -0.42 4.36
C GLN A 341 6.16 -1.55 3.49
N PHE A 342 4.91 -2.01 3.70
CA PHE A 342 4.31 -3.07 2.91
C PHE A 342 4.12 -2.69 1.42
N LEU A 343 4.04 -1.39 1.11
CA LEU A 343 3.98 -0.93 -0.28
C LEU A 343 5.31 -1.13 -0.99
N GLU A 344 6.43 -0.93 -0.30
CA GLU A 344 7.76 -1.21 -0.86
C GLU A 344 8.01 -2.71 -1.02
N THR A 345 7.54 -3.54 -0.09
CA THR A 345 7.63 -5.00 -0.26
C THR A 345 6.74 -5.48 -1.41
N TYR A 346 5.53 -4.94 -1.56
CA TYR A 346 4.66 -5.23 -2.70
C TYR A 346 5.30 -4.81 -4.03
N LYS A 347 5.97 -3.64 -4.06
CA LYS A 347 6.72 -3.19 -5.24
C LYS A 347 7.86 -4.14 -5.59
N GLN A 348 8.64 -4.56 -4.60
CA GLN A 348 9.72 -5.53 -4.81
C GLN A 348 9.18 -6.86 -5.34
N GLU A 349 8.07 -7.34 -4.79
CA GLU A 349 7.43 -8.59 -5.24
C GLU A 349 6.82 -8.47 -6.64
N ALA A 350 6.27 -7.31 -7.01
CA ALA A 350 5.80 -7.06 -8.37
C ALA A 350 6.95 -7.06 -9.39
N VAL A 351 8.11 -6.51 -9.01
CA VAL A 351 9.32 -6.51 -9.84
C VAL A 351 9.90 -7.93 -9.98
N THR A 352 9.94 -8.71 -8.90
CA THR A 352 10.39 -10.11 -8.96
C THR A 352 9.43 -10.96 -9.79
N ALA A 353 8.11 -10.77 -9.66
CA ALA A 353 7.11 -11.43 -10.49
C ALA A 353 7.24 -11.09 -11.97
N ALA A 354 7.50 -9.82 -12.32
CA ALA A 354 7.78 -9.42 -13.69
C ALA A 354 9.05 -10.12 -14.23
N GLN A 355 10.08 -10.26 -13.39
CA GLN A 355 11.32 -10.93 -13.76
C GLN A 355 11.14 -12.45 -13.93
N THR A 356 10.40 -13.12 -13.05
CA THR A 356 10.15 -14.57 -13.12
C THR A 356 9.27 -14.92 -14.31
N LEU A 357 8.23 -14.12 -14.58
CA LEU A 357 7.39 -14.24 -15.76
C LEU A 357 8.21 -14.12 -17.04
N LEU A 358 9.09 -13.11 -17.14
CA LEU A 358 9.95 -12.95 -18.31
C LEU A 358 10.91 -14.13 -18.49
N LYS A 359 11.51 -14.60 -17.38
CA LYS A 359 12.39 -15.78 -17.39
C LYS A 359 11.63 -17.03 -17.81
N GLN A 360 10.42 -17.23 -17.32
CA GLN A 360 9.60 -18.39 -17.65
C GLN A 360 9.20 -18.38 -19.12
N LEU A 361 8.77 -17.24 -19.66
CA LEU A 361 8.46 -17.10 -21.10
C LEU A 361 9.70 -17.30 -21.98
N LEU A 362 10.86 -16.78 -21.55
CA LEU A 362 12.12 -17.04 -22.24
C LEU A 362 12.46 -18.53 -22.23
N ILE A 363 12.33 -19.20 -21.09
CA ILE A 363 12.62 -20.64 -20.96
C ILE A 363 11.63 -21.48 -21.76
N GLU A 364 10.33 -21.16 -21.75
CA GLU A 364 9.28 -21.88 -22.46
C GLU A 364 9.46 -21.78 -23.99
N GLN A 365 9.91 -20.63 -24.49
CA GLN A 365 10.15 -20.42 -25.92
C GLN A 365 11.57 -20.80 -26.37
N LEU A 366 12.55 -20.84 -25.46
CA LEU A 366 13.90 -21.39 -25.72
C LEU A 366 13.94 -22.91 -25.54
N ALA A 367 12.98 -23.54 -24.86
CA ALA A 367 12.88 -25.00 -24.79
C ALA A 367 12.55 -25.64 -26.15
N ASP A 368 11.96 -24.87 -27.08
CA ASP A 368 11.73 -25.28 -28.47
C ASP A 368 12.98 -25.14 -29.36
N VAL A 369 14.06 -24.49 -28.88
CA VAL A 369 15.33 -24.32 -29.60
C VAL A 369 16.45 -25.01 -28.82
N GLU A 370 16.82 -26.23 -29.23
CA GLU A 370 17.76 -27.13 -28.56
C GLU A 370 19.09 -26.48 -28.04
N ASP A 371 19.51 -26.96 -26.85
CA ASP A 371 20.88 -27.21 -26.34
C ASP A 371 21.84 -26.15 -25.74
N ASP A 372 21.51 -24.86 -25.60
CA ASP A 372 22.46 -23.88 -24.97
C ASP A 372 21.99 -23.24 -23.64
N MET A 373 21.41 -24.03 -22.72
CA MET A 373 20.72 -23.53 -21.51
C MET A 373 21.61 -23.34 -20.24
N GLU A 374 22.89 -23.71 -20.21
CA GLU A 374 23.63 -23.76 -18.93
C GLU A 374 24.42 -22.50 -18.51
N HIS A 375 24.51 -21.44 -19.33
CA HIS A 375 25.36 -20.28 -18.98
C HIS A 375 24.69 -18.91 -18.79
N CYS A 376 23.37 -18.77 -18.97
CA CYS A 376 22.75 -17.43 -19.04
C CYS A 376 22.06 -16.91 -17.76
N LEU A 377 22.05 -17.65 -16.65
CA LEU A 377 21.21 -17.31 -15.48
C LEU A 377 21.94 -16.82 -14.23
N THR A 378 23.23 -16.48 -14.34
CA THR A 378 23.97 -15.81 -13.25
C THR A 378 24.30 -14.36 -13.59
N GLY A 379 23.42 -13.43 -13.19
CA GLY A 379 23.77 -12.10 -12.67
C GLY A 379 24.46 -11.05 -13.56
N SER A 380 24.99 -11.38 -14.73
CA SER A 380 25.62 -10.41 -15.64
C SER A 380 24.90 -10.43 -16.97
N GLY A 381 24.40 -9.26 -17.40
CA GLY A 381 23.59 -9.08 -18.60
C GLY A 381 24.31 -9.37 -19.91
N GLU A 382 24.66 -10.63 -20.14
CA GLU A 382 25.14 -11.12 -21.42
C GLU A 382 23.99 -11.78 -22.18
N ALA A 383 23.94 -11.42 -23.47
CA ALA A 383 22.80 -11.56 -24.36
C ALA A 383 22.32 -13.02 -24.50
N PRO A 384 21.00 -13.26 -24.61
CA PRO A 384 20.49 -14.56 -25.02
C PRO A 384 21.06 -14.96 -26.40
N PRO A 385 21.17 -16.27 -26.69
CA PRO A 385 21.56 -16.74 -28.01
C PRO A 385 20.62 -16.18 -29.08
N SER A 386 21.15 -16.03 -30.29
CA SER A 386 20.48 -15.37 -31.41
C SER A 386 19.22 -16.14 -31.83
N LEU A 387 18.06 -15.74 -31.30
CA LEU A 387 16.76 -16.19 -31.80
C LEU A 387 16.56 -15.71 -33.24
N ASP A 388 15.92 -16.53 -34.07
CA ASP A 388 15.50 -16.10 -35.40
C ASP A 388 14.57 -14.87 -35.28
N SER A 389 14.69 -13.96 -36.25
CA SER A 389 14.01 -12.67 -36.27
C SER A 389 12.48 -12.75 -36.13
N SER A 390 11.88 -13.86 -36.58
CA SER A 390 10.45 -14.16 -36.45
C SER A 390 10.06 -14.59 -35.03
N HIS A 391 10.82 -15.51 -34.44
CA HIS A 391 10.61 -16.03 -33.09
C HIS A 391 10.88 -14.96 -32.04
N TRP A 392 11.87 -14.09 -32.26
CA TRP A 392 12.14 -12.94 -31.39
C TRP A 392 10.93 -11.98 -31.29
N LEU A 393 10.26 -11.67 -32.40
CA LEU A 393 9.05 -10.84 -32.39
C LEU A 393 7.90 -11.51 -31.66
N GLN A 394 7.72 -12.82 -31.85
CA GLN A 394 6.69 -13.59 -31.15
C GLN A 394 6.94 -13.61 -29.63
N VAL A 395 8.19 -13.80 -29.20
CA VAL A 395 8.59 -13.70 -27.79
C VAL A 395 8.33 -12.30 -27.25
N LEU A 396 8.65 -11.25 -28.01
CA LEU A 396 8.42 -9.87 -27.60
C LEU A 396 6.92 -9.54 -27.51
N LEU A 397 6.10 -10.04 -28.42
CA LEU A 397 4.64 -9.91 -28.38
C LEU A 397 4.07 -10.60 -27.15
N LEU A 398 4.40 -11.88 -26.92
CA LEU A 398 3.95 -12.65 -25.76
C LEU A 398 4.43 -12.02 -24.44
N ALA A 399 5.68 -11.54 -24.38
CA ALA A 399 6.21 -10.84 -23.22
C ALA A 399 5.46 -9.52 -22.97
N SER A 400 5.17 -8.74 -24.01
CA SER A 400 4.42 -7.48 -23.89
C SER A 400 2.98 -7.70 -23.40
N GLU A 401 2.31 -8.76 -23.87
CA GLU A 401 0.96 -9.11 -23.42
C GLU A 401 0.96 -9.61 -21.97
N ALA A 402 1.89 -10.49 -21.62
CA ALA A 402 1.96 -11.05 -20.27
C ALA A 402 2.37 -9.99 -19.23
N LEU A 403 3.35 -9.12 -19.55
CA LEU A 403 3.67 -7.96 -18.72
C LEU A 403 2.50 -6.98 -18.66
N GLY A 404 1.77 -6.78 -19.75
CA GLY A 404 0.56 -5.95 -19.78
C GLY A 404 -0.51 -6.47 -18.81
N LYS A 405 -0.78 -7.79 -18.82
CA LYS A 405 -1.69 -8.45 -17.88
C LYS A 405 -1.23 -8.34 -16.43
N LEU A 406 0.08 -8.47 -16.18
CA LEU A 406 0.67 -8.26 -14.85
C LEU A 406 0.45 -6.82 -14.36
N VAL A 407 0.72 -5.80 -15.19
CA VAL A 407 0.51 -4.39 -14.84
C VAL A 407 -0.97 -4.10 -14.57
N GLN A 408 -1.89 -4.71 -15.33
CA GLN A 408 -3.33 -4.62 -15.05
C GLN A 408 -3.72 -5.25 -13.70
N ARG A 409 -3.14 -6.40 -13.34
CA ARG A 409 -3.36 -7.04 -12.03
C ARG A 409 -2.82 -6.18 -10.88
N VAL A 410 -1.61 -5.63 -11.04
CA VAL A 410 -1.02 -4.68 -10.09
C VAL A 410 -1.90 -3.44 -9.93
N LYS A 411 -2.49 -2.92 -11.01
CA LYS A 411 -3.48 -1.83 -10.97
C LYS A 411 -4.74 -2.22 -10.18
N ALA A 412 -5.25 -3.45 -10.37
CA ALA A 412 -6.43 -3.92 -9.65
C ALA A 412 -6.19 -3.98 -8.13
N VAL A 413 -5.03 -4.49 -7.70
CA VAL A 413 -4.62 -4.49 -6.28
C VAL A 413 -4.39 -3.06 -5.76
N HIS A 414 -3.72 -2.21 -6.55
CA HIS A 414 -3.56 -0.78 -6.25
C HIS A 414 -4.92 -0.10 -6.01
N ASP A 415 -5.92 -0.35 -6.85
CA ASP A 415 -7.26 0.25 -6.73
C ASP A 415 -7.99 -0.27 -5.49
N VAL A 416 -7.79 -1.54 -5.10
CA VAL A 416 -8.33 -2.06 -3.84
C VAL A 416 -7.64 -1.43 -2.64
N ILE A 417 -6.32 -1.26 -2.65
CA ILE A 417 -5.59 -0.58 -1.57
C ILE A 417 -6.04 0.87 -1.47
N LYS A 418 -6.20 1.56 -2.61
CA LYS A 418 -6.71 2.93 -2.66
C LYS A 418 -8.13 3.03 -2.08
N ARG A 419 -9.06 2.18 -2.53
CA ARG A 419 -10.44 2.14 -2.00
C ARG A 419 -10.47 1.82 -0.50
N THR A 420 -9.60 0.94 -0.02
CA THR A 420 -9.49 0.59 1.40
C THR A 420 -8.96 1.77 2.21
N ALA A 421 -7.99 2.53 1.68
CA ALA A 421 -7.48 3.74 2.30
C ALA A 421 -8.54 4.87 2.32
N GLU A 422 -9.29 5.07 1.23
CA GLU A 422 -10.39 6.03 1.14
C GLU A 422 -11.52 5.71 2.14
N MET A 423 -11.90 4.43 2.24
CA MET A 423 -12.90 3.96 3.21
C MET A 423 -12.43 4.18 4.66
N SER A 424 -11.14 3.91 4.94
CA SER A 424 -10.54 4.10 6.27
C SER A 424 -10.41 5.58 6.68
N ALA A 425 -10.41 6.50 5.72
CA ALA A 425 -10.45 7.96 5.95
C ALA A 425 -11.89 8.52 6.03
N GLY A 426 -12.90 7.68 5.78
CA GLY A 426 -14.31 8.06 5.89
C GLY A 426 -14.87 8.84 4.69
N LEU A 427 -14.28 8.69 3.50
CA LEU A 427 -14.84 9.16 2.24
C LEU A 427 -15.88 8.13 1.74
N PRO A 428 -17.09 8.55 1.32
CA PRO A 428 -18.10 7.63 0.82
C PRO A 428 -17.70 7.11 -0.56
N VAL A 429 -17.29 5.86 -0.64
CA VAL A 429 -17.12 5.13 -1.90
C VAL A 429 -18.25 4.09 -1.97
N HIS A 430 -19.03 4.13 -3.05
CA HIS A 430 -20.22 3.32 -3.39
C HIS A 430 -20.55 2.09 -2.51
N ASN A 431 -21.75 2.16 -1.89
CA ASN A 431 -22.73 1.19 -1.38
C ASN A 431 -22.49 -0.34 -1.13
N ASP A 432 -21.31 -0.93 -1.31
CA ASP A 432 -21.17 -2.40 -1.24
C ASP A 432 -20.50 -2.97 0.04
N PHE A 433 -20.17 -2.13 1.03
CA PHE A 433 -19.53 -2.60 2.28
C PHE A 433 -20.16 -1.98 3.55
N PRO A 434 -20.23 -2.74 4.67
CA PRO A 434 -20.89 -2.27 5.88
C PRO A 434 -20.17 -1.06 6.52
N PRO A 435 -20.92 -0.07 7.05
CA PRO A 435 -20.43 1.26 7.46
C PRO A 435 -19.75 1.29 8.84
N ASN A 436 -19.06 0.22 9.25
CA ASN A 436 -18.52 0.08 10.61
C ASN A 436 -16.99 -0.09 10.63
N THR A 437 -16.25 0.81 9.99
CA THR A 437 -14.84 1.06 10.33
C THR A 437 -14.72 2.49 10.81
N ASP A 438 -14.43 2.64 12.10
CA ASP A 438 -14.13 3.92 12.73
C ASP A 438 -13.05 4.66 11.93
N LYS A 439 -13.19 5.98 11.78
CA LYS A 439 -12.25 6.82 11.02
C LYS A 439 -10.92 6.89 11.77
N PHE A 440 -9.90 6.17 11.28
CA PHE A 440 -8.59 6.12 11.94
C PHE A 440 -7.46 6.82 11.17
N LEU A 441 -7.60 7.06 9.85
CA LEU A 441 -6.57 7.76 9.06
C LEU A 441 -6.82 9.27 8.96
N SER A 442 -5.74 10.05 9.06
CA SER A 442 -5.74 11.48 8.75
C SER A 442 -5.73 11.71 7.24
N LEU A 443 -6.27 12.86 6.79
CA LEU A 443 -6.28 13.22 5.37
C LEU A 443 -4.86 13.39 4.78
N GLU A 444 -3.88 13.71 5.62
CA GLU A 444 -2.45 13.81 5.23
C GLU A 444 -1.82 12.43 5.00
N ASP A 445 -2.18 11.43 5.81
CA ASP A 445 -1.71 10.06 5.64
C ASP A 445 -2.31 9.40 4.40
N LEU A 446 -3.56 9.73 4.05
CA LEU A 446 -4.17 9.33 2.79
C LEU A 446 -3.41 9.89 1.58
N GLY A 447 -3.06 11.18 1.61
CA GLY A 447 -2.22 11.79 0.57
C GLY A 447 -0.84 11.12 0.43
N ARG A 448 -0.22 10.71 1.55
CA ARG A 448 1.06 9.97 1.53
C ARG A 448 0.91 8.57 0.92
N VAL A 449 -0.18 7.87 1.22
CA VAL A 449 -0.50 6.56 0.62
C VAL A 449 -0.72 6.70 -0.88
N GLU A 450 -1.49 7.70 -1.32
CA GLU A 450 -1.76 7.93 -2.74
C GLU A 450 -0.50 8.26 -3.55
N VAL A 451 0.43 9.06 -2.99
CA VAL A 451 1.71 9.35 -3.65
C VAL A 451 2.54 8.08 -3.77
N LYS A 452 2.68 7.30 -2.69
CA LYS A 452 3.45 6.04 -2.72
C LYS A 452 2.84 4.99 -3.66
N LEU A 453 1.51 4.91 -3.70
CA LEU A 453 0.79 4.01 -4.61
C LEU A 453 1.00 4.40 -6.09
N ARG A 454 1.03 5.70 -6.38
CA ARG A 454 1.38 6.20 -7.71
C ARG A 454 2.83 5.89 -8.06
N ASP A 455 3.76 6.13 -7.14
CA ASP A 455 5.18 5.82 -7.33
C ASP A 455 5.41 4.32 -7.55
N LEU A 456 4.63 3.46 -6.88
CA LEU A 456 4.65 2.02 -7.09
C LEU A 456 4.26 1.66 -8.52
N LEU A 457 3.10 2.14 -8.99
CA LEU A 457 2.66 1.88 -10.36
C LEU A 457 3.68 2.37 -11.39
N VAL A 458 4.19 3.59 -11.23
CA VAL A 458 5.22 4.17 -12.12
C VAL A 458 6.48 3.30 -12.12
N SER A 459 6.96 2.87 -10.96
CA SER A 459 8.18 2.05 -10.88
C SER A 459 8.04 0.66 -11.50
N VAL A 460 6.86 0.03 -11.40
CA VAL A 460 6.59 -1.26 -12.05
C VAL A 460 6.45 -1.08 -13.57
N CYS A 461 5.76 -0.03 -14.02
CA CYS A 461 5.68 0.38 -15.43
C CYS A 461 7.09 0.61 -16.01
N ASP A 462 7.93 1.42 -15.33
CA ASP A 462 9.29 1.74 -15.76
C ASP A 462 10.17 0.49 -15.84
N TYR A 463 10.09 -0.41 -14.86
CA TYR A 463 10.83 -1.68 -14.88
C TYR A 463 10.42 -2.57 -16.06
N CYS A 464 9.12 -2.70 -16.34
CA CYS A 464 8.64 -3.48 -17.50
C CYS A 464 9.15 -2.87 -18.82
N HIS A 465 9.11 -1.54 -18.95
CA HIS A 465 9.65 -0.84 -20.11
C HIS A 465 11.16 -1.02 -20.26
N GLU A 466 11.95 -0.95 -19.18
CA GLU A 466 13.40 -1.19 -19.21
C GLU A 466 13.75 -2.63 -19.63
N ARG A 467 12.98 -3.62 -19.14
CA ARG A 467 13.20 -5.02 -19.52
C ARG A 467 12.86 -5.30 -20.97
N LEU A 468 11.72 -4.81 -21.47
CA LEU A 468 11.41 -4.89 -22.90
C LEU A 468 12.44 -4.12 -23.74
N ALA A 469 12.88 -2.94 -23.30
CA ALA A 469 13.93 -2.16 -23.97
C ALA A 469 15.27 -2.92 -24.04
N SER A 470 15.61 -3.67 -23.00
CA SER A 470 16.81 -4.51 -22.98
C SER A 470 16.72 -5.65 -24.01
N LEU A 471 15.57 -6.31 -24.14
CA LEU A 471 15.33 -7.36 -25.16
C LEU A 471 15.37 -6.83 -26.59
N VAL A 472 14.90 -5.60 -26.80
CA VAL A 472 14.98 -4.85 -28.06
C VAL A 472 16.43 -4.51 -28.40
N SER A 473 17.19 -4.04 -27.42
CA SER A 473 18.57 -3.62 -27.61
C SER A 473 19.52 -4.80 -27.87
N THR A 474 19.29 -5.97 -27.26
CA THR A 474 20.14 -7.15 -27.49
C THR A 474 20.13 -7.67 -28.93
N GLN A 475 19.07 -7.39 -29.69
CA GLN A 475 18.93 -7.87 -31.08
C GLN A 475 19.61 -6.94 -32.11
N SER A 476 19.96 -5.70 -31.75
CA SER A 476 20.39 -4.67 -32.70
C SER A 476 21.69 -5.01 -33.45
N ASP A 477 22.51 -5.90 -32.91
CA ASP A 477 23.90 -6.06 -33.32
C ASP A 477 24.13 -7.19 -34.33
N LYS A 478 23.20 -8.15 -34.46
CA LYS A 478 23.54 -9.45 -35.09
C LYS A 478 22.69 -9.88 -36.29
N GLN A 479 21.44 -9.41 -36.45
CA GLN A 479 20.56 -9.87 -37.54
C GLN A 479 20.06 -8.75 -38.48
N ASN A 480 19.70 -9.13 -39.71
CA ASN A 480 19.11 -8.23 -40.70
C ASN A 480 17.59 -8.23 -40.54
N ILE A 481 17.06 -7.18 -39.90
CA ILE A 481 15.63 -6.99 -39.69
C ILE A 481 14.99 -6.51 -40.99
N THR A 482 13.85 -7.09 -41.35
CA THR A 482 13.06 -6.69 -42.53
C THR A 482 12.13 -5.51 -42.23
N ALA A 483 11.61 -4.83 -43.27
CA ALA A 483 10.70 -3.69 -43.09
C ALA A 483 9.43 -4.08 -42.29
N ASN A 484 8.82 -5.21 -42.63
CA ASN A 484 7.61 -5.71 -41.97
C ASN A 484 7.83 -5.97 -40.47
N GLN A 485 8.99 -6.52 -40.12
CA GLN A 485 9.34 -6.80 -38.72
C GLN A 485 9.49 -5.53 -37.87
N ILE A 486 9.88 -4.41 -38.47
CA ILE A 486 9.97 -3.13 -37.74
C ILE A 486 8.59 -2.51 -37.59
N MET A 487 7.69 -2.71 -38.55
CA MET A 487 6.28 -2.32 -38.42
C MET A 487 5.61 -3.08 -37.28
N GLU A 488 5.74 -4.41 -37.26
CA GLU A 488 5.22 -5.24 -36.17
C GLU A 488 5.81 -4.83 -34.81
N LEU A 489 7.11 -4.53 -34.76
CA LEU A 489 7.73 -3.99 -33.55
C LEU A 489 7.17 -2.62 -33.15
N SER A 490 6.90 -1.74 -34.10
CA SER A 490 6.30 -0.43 -33.85
C SER A 490 4.92 -0.60 -33.23
N ASP A 491 4.09 -1.48 -33.78
CA ASP A 491 2.74 -1.76 -33.28
C ASP A 491 2.77 -2.32 -31.86
N ILE A 492 3.68 -3.25 -31.55
CA ILE A 492 3.83 -3.80 -30.20
C ILE A 492 4.30 -2.73 -29.21
N VAL A 493 5.29 -1.91 -29.59
CA VAL A 493 5.80 -0.83 -28.74
C VAL A 493 4.73 0.23 -28.49
N GLU A 494 3.98 0.64 -29.51
CA GLU A 494 2.89 1.60 -29.37
C GLU A 494 1.77 1.03 -28.50
N SER A 495 1.27 -0.17 -28.78
CA SER A 495 0.22 -0.85 -27.99
C SER A 495 0.60 -0.97 -26.52
N PHE A 496 1.82 -1.44 -26.21
CA PHE A 496 2.28 -1.57 -24.84
C PHE A 496 2.46 -0.21 -24.15
N THR A 497 3.02 0.79 -24.85
CA THR A 497 3.17 2.15 -24.27
C THR A 497 1.84 2.82 -24.02
N GLU A 498 0.83 2.64 -24.89
CA GLU A 498 -0.53 3.13 -24.65
C GLU A 498 -1.20 2.44 -23.45
N LEU A 499 -1.02 1.13 -23.30
CA LEU A 499 -1.53 0.40 -22.14
C LEU A 499 -0.91 0.93 -20.85
N CYS A 500 0.41 1.10 -20.80
CA CYS A 500 1.09 1.67 -19.64
C CYS A 500 0.69 3.13 -19.39
N GLU A 501 0.51 3.95 -20.43
CA GLU A 501 0.06 5.34 -20.29
C GLU A 501 -1.37 5.43 -19.73
N LYS A 502 -2.29 4.55 -20.18
CA LYS A 502 -3.65 4.44 -19.62
C LYS A 502 -3.67 4.01 -18.16
N ILE A 503 -2.63 3.32 -17.68
CA ILE A 503 -2.54 2.79 -16.31
C ILE A 503 -1.80 3.77 -15.38
N CYS A 504 -0.64 4.25 -15.80
CA CYS A 504 0.29 5.06 -15.01
C CYS A 504 0.10 6.58 -15.23
N GLY A 505 -0.57 7.00 -16.32
CA GLY A 505 -0.77 8.43 -16.66
C GLY A 505 0.51 9.16 -17.10
N ARG A 506 1.61 8.42 -17.31
CA ARG A 506 2.92 8.91 -17.72
C ARG A 506 3.50 7.99 -18.79
N GLN A 507 4.17 8.57 -19.78
CA GLN A 507 4.92 7.81 -20.78
C GLN A 507 6.35 7.53 -20.30
N SER A 508 6.72 6.24 -20.22
CA SER A 508 8.08 5.82 -19.97
C SER A 508 8.88 5.79 -21.27
N PRO A 509 10.01 6.50 -21.38
CA PRO A 509 10.71 6.67 -22.66
C PRO A 509 11.61 5.49 -23.05
N ALA A 510 11.94 4.58 -22.12
CA ALA A 510 12.97 3.55 -22.32
C ALA A 510 12.70 2.66 -23.55
N LEU A 511 11.48 2.14 -23.67
CA LEU A 511 11.10 1.28 -24.79
C LEU A 511 11.06 2.03 -26.13
N LYS A 512 10.47 3.25 -26.15
CA LYS A 512 10.46 4.11 -27.34
C LYS A 512 11.87 4.50 -27.78
N ALA A 513 12.79 4.71 -26.83
CA ALA A 513 14.19 5.00 -27.12
C ALA A 513 14.92 3.79 -27.73
N ALA A 514 14.74 2.60 -27.17
CA ALA A 514 15.30 1.37 -27.73
C ALA A 514 14.76 1.09 -29.15
N PHE A 515 13.45 1.27 -29.37
CA PHE A 515 12.85 1.18 -30.70
C PHE A 515 13.47 2.19 -31.68
N LYS A 516 13.62 3.47 -31.29
CA LYS A 516 14.25 4.49 -32.14
C LYS A 516 15.68 4.13 -32.53
N ILE A 517 16.45 3.52 -31.62
CA ILE A 517 17.81 3.05 -31.91
C ILE A 517 17.77 1.92 -32.94
N GLN A 518 16.91 0.92 -32.75
CA GLN A 518 16.78 -0.22 -33.67
C GLN A 518 16.27 0.21 -35.05
N ALA A 519 15.24 1.04 -35.10
CA ALA A 519 14.70 1.60 -36.34
C ALA A 519 15.75 2.52 -37.02
N GLY A 520 16.54 3.28 -36.25
CA GLY A 520 17.66 4.06 -36.76
C GLY A 520 18.76 3.20 -37.40
N ASN A 521 19.14 2.09 -36.76
CA ASN A 521 20.11 1.13 -37.30
C ASN A 521 19.62 0.50 -38.61
N TYR A 522 18.33 0.15 -38.69
CA TYR A 522 17.72 -0.30 -39.93
C TYR A 522 17.77 0.78 -41.02
N VAL A 523 17.35 2.01 -40.72
CA VAL A 523 17.36 3.13 -41.68
C VAL A 523 18.79 3.40 -42.17
N HIS A 524 19.80 3.27 -41.31
CA HIS A 524 21.20 3.39 -41.69
C HIS A 524 21.66 2.27 -42.62
N LYS A 525 21.34 1.00 -42.31
CA LYS A 525 21.62 -0.15 -43.20
C LYS A 525 20.88 -0.01 -44.54
N PHE A 526 19.61 0.38 -44.51
CA PHE A 526 18.78 0.68 -45.67
C PHE A 526 19.46 1.75 -46.55
N HIS A 527 19.83 2.89 -45.95
CA HIS A 527 20.48 3.98 -46.67
C HIS A 527 21.82 3.55 -47.28
N SER A 528 22.68 2.91 -46.50
CA SER A 528 23.99 2.43 -46.95
C SER A 528 23.86 1.47 -48.15
N GLY A 529 22.91 0.52 -48.09
CA GLY A 529 22.64 -0.41 -49.19
C GLY A 529 22.16 0.30 -50.46
N ARG A 530 21.26 1.28 -50.34
CA ARG A 530 20.76 2.04 -51.49
C ARG A 530 21.81 2.96 -52.09
N LYS A 531 22.61 3.63 -51.25
CA LYS A 531 23.73 4.48 -51.66
C LYS A 531 24.80 3.66 -52.39
N HIS A 532 25.13 2.47 -51.88
CA HIS A 532 26.06 1.56 -52.53
C HIS A 532 25.54 1.08 -53.89
N LYS A 533 24.29 0.61 -53.95
CA LYS A 533 23.63 0.20 -55.21
C LYS A 533 23.63 1.33 -56.24
N LEU A 534 23.26 2.55 -55.84
CA LEU A 534 23.26 3.71 -56.73
C LEU A 534 24.65 4.04 -57.26
N THR A 535 25.67 4.01 -56.39
CA THR A 535 27.07 4.30 -56.78
C THR A 535 27.59 3.27 -57.78
N LEU A 536 27.34 1.98 -57.55
CA LEU A 536 27.72 0.91 -58.48
C LEU A 536 27.06 1.07 -59.86
N LEU A 537 25.77 1.40 -59.88
CA LEU A 537 25.03 1.59 -61.13
C LEU A 537 25.49 2.84 -61.89
N LEU A 538 25.79 3.93 -61.17
CA LEU A 538 26.39 5.14 -61.76
C LEU A 538 27.75 4.87 -62.38
N ASP A 539 28.59 4.06 -61.73
CA ASP A 539 29.92 3.73 -62.24
C ASP A 539 29.88 2.90 -63.53
N ALA A 540 28.84 2.08 -63.70
CA ALA A 540 28.59 1.29 -64.90
C ALA A 540 27.79 2.03 -65.99
N GLU A 541 27.30 3.24 -65.71
CA GLU A 541 26.41 3.99 -66.59
C GLU A 541 27.13 4.48 -67.86
N ARG A 542 26.50 4.24 -69.02
CA ARG A 542 27.06 4.60 -70.32
C ARG A 542 26.49 5.90 -70.89
N TRP A 543 25.57 6.54 -70.17
CA TRP A 543 24.94 7.81 -70.56
C TRP A 543 24.28 7.73 -71.93
N LYS A 544 23.54 6.65 -72.16
CA LYS A 544 22.72 6.45 -73.35
C LYS A 544 21.25 6.63 -73.02
N THR A 545 20.46 6.93 -74.04
CA THR A 545 19.00 6.97 -73.94
C THR A 545 18.48 5.62 -73.45
N ALA A 546 17.77 5.62 -72.33
CA ALA A 546 17.14 4.44 -71.78
C ALA A 546 15.66 4.40 -72.17
N GLU A 547 15.21 3.20 -72.49
CA GLU A 547 13.81 2.87 -72.65
C GLU A 547 13.11 2.91 -71.28
N VAL A 548 11.90 3.49 -71.23
CA VAL A 548 11.13 3.72 -70.01
C VAL A 548 9.98 2.71 -69.92
N PRO A 549 10.04 1.75 -68.98
CA PRO A 549 8.89 0.91 -68.65
C PRO A 549 7.74 1.72 -68.04
N SER A 550 6.50 1.29 -68.30
CA SER A 550 5.27 1.95 -67.80
C SER A 550 5.20 2.05 -66.27
N GLU A 551 5.86 1.16 -65.53
CA GLU A 551 5.98 1.21 -64.07
C GLU A 551 6.61 2.51 -63.56
N PHE A 552 7.62 3.04 -64.25
CA PHE A 552 8.29 4.29 -63.86
C PHE A 552 7.43 5.51 -64.18
N GLN A 553 6.63 5.46 -65.25
CA GLN A 553 5.65 6.50 -65.56
C GLN A 553 4.59 6.57 -64.45
N LEU A 554 4.07 5.42 -64.00
CA LEU A 554 3.11 5.36 -62.89
C LEU A 554 3.70 5.89 -61.57
N LEU A 555 4.98 5.60 -61.29
CA LEU A 555 5.66 6.15 -60.11
C LEU A 555 5.75 7.67 -60.16
N VAL A 556 6.13 8.22 -61.31
CA VAL A 556 6.25 9.66 -61.52
C VAL A 556 4.88 10.34 -61.43
N ASP A 557 3.84 9.76 -62.04
CA ASP A 557 2.47 10.28 -61.98
C ASP A 557 1.94 10.29 -60.53
N LYS A 558 2.25 9.24 -59.74
CA LYS A 558 1.91 9.19 -58.30
C LYS A 558 2.67 10.21 -57.46
N ILE A 559 3.93 10.48 -57.78
CA ILE A 559 4.70 11.54 -57.11
C ILE A 559 4.15 12.93 -57.50
N ALA A 560 3.74 13.08 -58.76
CA ALA A 560 3.17 14.32 -59.29
C ALA A 560 1.81 14.66 -58.67
N SER A 561 0.96 13.67 -58.38
CA SER A 561 -0.36 13.88 -57.78
C SER A 561 -0.29 14.41 -56.34
N GLY A 562 0.86 14.31 -55.69
CA GLY A 562 1.07 14.79 -54.32
C GLY A 562 0.42 13.92 -53.24
N GLU A 563 -0.09 12.73 -53.62
CA GLU A 563 -0.62 11.76 -52.66
C GLU A 563 0.51 11.05 -51.92
N THR A 564 0.29 10.71 -50.65
CA THR A 564 1.26 9.95 -49.87
C THR A 564 1.46 8.56 -50.46
N LEU A 565 2.67 8.27 -50.93
CA LEU A 565 3.06 6.95 -51.42
C LEU A 565 3.06 5.91 -50.30
N LYS A 566 2.05 5.02 -50.31
CA LYS A 566 1.90 3.91 -49.36
C LYS A 566 2.58 2.63 -49.83
N SER A 567 2.72 2.44 -51.15
CA SER A 567 3.35 1.25 -51.71
C SER A 567 3.94 1.54 -53.09
N ILE A 568 5.04 0.86 -53.37
CA ILE A 568 5.65 0.83 -54.70
C ILE A 568 4.83 -0.16 -55.54
N PRO A 569 4.46 0.17 -56.79
CA PRO A 569 3.98 -0.84 -57.72
C PRO A 569 5.05 -1.93 -57.85
N SER A 570 4.80 -3.10 -57.29
CA SER A 570 5.65 -4.26 -57.52
C SER A 570 5.49 -4.70 -58.98
N SER A 571 6.61 -5.09 -59.59
CA SER A 571 6.67 -6.06 -60.71
C SER A 571 5.62 -7.16 -60.48
N PRO A 572 4.91 -7.63 -61.53
CA PRO A 572 3.55 -8.13 -61.42
C PRO A 572 3.48 -9.35 -60.50
N VAL A 573 2.84 -9.19 -59.36
CA VAL A 573 2.23 -10.32 -58.67
C VAL A 573 0.94 -10.61 -59.42
N GLU A 574 0.81 -11.84 -59.89
CA GLU A 574 -0.39 -12.37 -60.52
C GLU A 574 -1.58 -12.18 -59.58
N ASP A 575 -2.33 -11.11 -59.76
CA ASP A 575 -3.72 -11.11 -59.32
C ASP A 575 -4.60 -10.29 -60.27
N SER A 576 -5.51 -11.04 -60.91
CA SER A 576 -6.76 -10.56 -61.46
C SER A 576 -6.72 -9.55 -62.63
N GLY A 577 -6.51 -10.09 -63.85
CA GLY A 577 -7.44 -9.83 -64.95
C GLY A 577 -7.33 -8.54 -65.78
N LYS A 578 -6.26 -7.74 -65.69
CA LYS A 578 -6.00 -6.66 -66.65
C LYS A 578 -4.56 -6.67 -67.16
N LYS A 579 -4.37 -7.23 -68.36
CA LYS A 579 -3.18 -7.02 -69.21
C LYS A 579 -3.07 -5.53 -69.59
N LEU A 580 -2.57 -4.68 -68.69
CA LEU A 580 -2.12 -3.33 -69.03
C LEU A 580 -0.70 -3.46 -69.60
N LEU A 581 -0.66 -3.76 -70.90
CA LEU A 581 0.38 -3.49 -71.89
C LEU A 581 1.77 -3.11 -71.32
N ASN A 582 2.74 -4.01 -71.48
CA ASN A 582 4.18 -3.71 -71.55
C ASN A 582 4.47 -2.78 -72.74
N ARG A 583 3.97 -1.54 -72.72
CA ARG A 583 4.40 -0.48 -73.65
C ARG A 583 5.60 0.20 -73.02
N VAL A 584 6.75 -0.08 -73.61
CA VAL A 584 7.98 0.65 -73.33
C VAL A 584 7.95 1.94 -74.15
N ALA A 585 8.17 3.08 -73.50
CA ALA A 585 8.22 4.38 -74.14
C ALA A 585 9.66 4.86 -74.28
N ASN A 586 9.94 5.66 -75.32
CA ASN A 586 11.27 6.24 -75.55
C ASN A 586 11.53 7.50 -74.69
N SER A 587 10.48 8.06 -74.08
CA SER A 587 10.52 9.26 -73.26
C SER A 587 9.53 9.14 -72.09
N LEU A 588 9.89 9.73 -70.95
CA LEU A 588 9.03 9.89 -69.78
C LEU A 588 8.18 11.15 -69.96
N LYS A 589 6.88 11.10 -69.70
CA LYS A 589 5.99 12.28 -69.83
C LYS A 589 5.82 12.96 -68.48
N ILE A 590 6.14 14.24 -68.40
CA ILE A 590 5.92 15.05 -67.20
C ILE A 590 5.12 16.28 -67.61
N GLY A 591 3.86 16.34 -67.19
CA GLY A 591 2.91 17.36 -67.63
C GLY A 591 2.80 17.37 -69.16
N ASN A 592 3.18 18.49 -69.79
CA ASN A 592 3.18 18.67 -71.26
C ASN A 592 4.53 18.37 -71.93
N GLN A 593 5.57 17.99 -71.19
CA GLN A 593 6.92 17.80 -71.74
C GLN A 593 7.34 16.33 -71.77
N GLU A 594 8.06 15.95 -72.83
CA GLU A 594 8.72 14.66 -72.95
C GLU A 594 10.17 14.76 -72.44
N TYR A 595 10.55 13.84 -71.56
CA TYR A 595 11.87 13.74 -70.94
C TYR A 595 12.58 12.50 -71.46
N VAL A 596 13.68 12.69 -72.19
CA VAL A 596 14.58 11.60 -72.56
C VAL A 596 15.53 11.34 -71.39
N THR A 597 15.52 10.12 -70.87
CA THR A 597 16.19 9.78 -69.60
C THR A 597 17.26 8.70 -69.75
N VAL A 598 18.08 8.57 -68.72
CA VAL A 598 19.16 7.58 -68.59
C VAL A 598 18.76 6.51 -67.57
N GLY A 599 19.26 5.27 -67.71
CA GLY A 599 18.81 4.13 -66.90
C GLY A 599 19.00 4.31 -65.39
N THR A 600 20.15 4.84 -64.97
CA THR A 600 20.42 5.18 -63.56
C THR A 600 19.43 6.16 -62.94
N VAL A 601 18.88 7.10 -63.72
CA VAL A 601 17.89 8.07 -63.23
C VAL A 601 16.55 7.39 -62.95
N LEU A 602 16.13 6.44 -63.80
CA LEU A 602 14.93 5.65 -63.55
C LEU A 602 15.06 4.85 -62.25
N ILE A 603 16.24 4.27 -62.02
CA ILE A 603 16.53 3.58 -60.77
C ILE A 603 16.52 4.57 -59.59
N LEU A 604 17.05 5.79 -59.77
CA LEU A 604 16.96 6.83 -58.75
C LEU A 604 15.51 7.19 -58.41
N ILE A 605 14.60 7.31 -59.38
CA ILE A 605 13.17 7.53 -59.13
C ILE A 605 12.58 6.41 -58.27
N ARG A 606 12.91 5.15 -58.59
CA ARG A 606 12.48 4.00 -57.78
C ARG A 606 13.07 4.05 -56.38
N LEU A 607 14.35 4.38 -56.23
CA LEU A 607 14.98 4.55 -54.92
C LEU A 607 14.30 5.66 -54.13
N VAL A 608 14.09 6.84 -54.71
CA VAL A 608 13.36 7.95 -54.06
C VAL A 608 11.98 7.50 -53.60
N SER A 609 11.27 6.72 -54.42
CA SER A 609 9.97 6.14 -54.06
C SER A 609 10.07 5.16 -52.87
N GLU A 610 11.13 4.33 -52.79
CA GLU A 610 11.41 3.48 -51.63
C GLU A 610 11.63 4.31 -50.34
N TYR A 611 12.30 5.47 -50.43
CA TYR A 611 12.45 6.38 -49.27
C TYR A 611 11.11 7.01 -48.87
N CYS A 612 10.25 7.37 -49.83
CA CYS A 612 8.92 7.92 -49.54
C CYS A 612 8.02 6.91 -48.81
N VAL A 613 8.05 5.63 -49.25
CA VAL A 613 7.31 4.54 -48.57
C VAL A 613 7.89 4.28 -47.18
N CYS A 614 9.22 4.19 -47.04
CA CYS A 614 9.87 4.01 -45.74
C CYS A 614 9.55 5.16 -44.75
N ALA A 615 9.39 6.39 -45.25
CA ALA A 615 8.96 7.53 -44.43
C ALA A 615 7.49 7.43 -44.00
N TYR A 616 6.62 6.83 -44.84
CA TYR A 616 5.23 6.55 -44.50
C TYR A 616 5.12 5.45 -43.44
N ASP A 617 5.90 4.38 -43.60
CA ASP A 617 5.95 3.25 -42.68
C ASP A 617 6.53 3.67 -41.31
N LEU A 618 7.54 4.55 -41.28
CA LEU A 618 8.19 5.01 -40.06
C LEU A 618 8.13 6.54 -39.88
N PRO A 619 6.96 7.10 -39.51
CA PRO A 619 6.79 8.54 -39.30
C PRO A 619 7.76 9.13 -38.28
N ILE A 620 8.07 8.36 -37.22
CA ILE A 620 8.97 8.76 -36.12
C ILE A 620 10.39 9.11 -36.62
N LEU A 621 10.82 8.52 -37.74
CA LEU A 621 12.14 8.74 -38.35
C LEU A 621 12.07 9.49 -39.69
N ALA A 622 10.91 10.02 -40.08
CA ALA A 622 10.71 10.69 -41.37
C ALA A 622 11.76 11.79 -41.64
N VAL A 623 12.11 12.60 -40.64
CA VAL A 623 13.13 13.66 -40.76
C VAL A 623 14.53 13.08 -41.04
N VAL A 624 14.88 11.96 -40.40
CA VAL A 624 16.16 11.27 -40.62
C VAL A 624 16.20 10.65 -42.02
N ILE A 625 15.11 10.02 -42.44
CA ILE A 625 14.95 9.45 -43.78
C ILE A 625 15.07 10.55 -44.85
N GLY A 626 14.47 11.72 -44.61
CA GLY A 626 14.58 12.88 -45.50
C GLY A 626 16.00 13.43 -45.63
N ARG A 627 16.79 13.45 -44.54
CA ARG A 627 18.22 13.78 -44.58
C ARG A 627 19.03 12.75 -45.38
N ASN A 628 18.77 11.46 -45.17
CA ASN A 628 19.41 10.37 -45.92
C ASN A 628 19.07 10.44 -47.42
N LEU A 629 17.82 10.79 -47.76
CA LEU A 629 17.43 11.03 -49.15
C LEU A 629 18.18 12.23 -49.76
N SER A 630 18.35 13.30 -48.99
CA SER A 630 19.16 14.45 -49.41
C SER A 630 20.62 14.05 -49.68
N GLU A 631 21.19 13.18 -48.85
CA GLU A 631 22.53 12.63 -49.07
C GLU A 631 22.61 11.72 -50.31
N LEU A 632 21.58 10.92 -50.56
CA LEU A 632 21.49 10.09 -51.77
C LEU A 632 21.49 10.95 -53.04
N LEU A 633 20.66 12.00 -53.07
CA LEU A 633 20.60 12.95 -54.19
C LEU A 633 21.90 13.73 -54.37
N ARG A 634 22.54 14.15 -53.26
CA ARG A 634 23.88 14.77 -53.28
C ARG A 634 24.92 13.82 -53.85
N THR A 635 24.86 12.53 -53.50
CA THR A 635 25.75 11.48 -54.02
C THR A 635 25.55 11.31 -55.53
N PHE A 636 24.30 11.28 -56.00
CA PHE A 636 23.98 11.26 -57.43
C PHE A 636 24.58 12.46 -58.17
N ASN A 637 24.37 13.68 -57.66
CA ASN A 637 24.89 14.90 -58.28
C ASN A 637 26.43 14.92 -58.32
N SER A 638 27.07 14.67 -57.18
CA SER A 638 28.54 14.66 -57.05
C SER A 638 29.17 13.61 -57.96
N ARG A 639 28.62 12.39 -57.99
CA ARG A 639 29.16 11.31 -58.81
C ARG A 639 28.92 11.55 -60.30
N SER A 640 27.75 12.07 -60.68
CA SER A 640 27.47 12.46 -62.07
C SER A 640 28.45 13.54 -62.57
N CYS A 641 28.74 14.54 -61.73
CA CYS A 641 29.74 15.56 -62.04
C CYS A 641 31.13 14.96 -62.26
N GLN A 642 31.59 14.07 -61.37
CA GLN A 642 32.88 13.37 -61.51
C GLN A 642 32.95 12.49 -62.77
N LEU A 643 31.88 11.77 -63.08
CA LEU A 643 31.82 10.87 -64.22
C LEU A 643 31.84 11.63 -65.55
N VAL A 644 31.09 12.72 -65.64
CA VAL A 644 30.84 13.45 -66.89
C VAL A 644 31.77 14.64 -67.06
N LEU A 645 31.78 15.61 -66.13
CA LEU A 645 32.68 16.77 -66.19
C LEU A 645 34.12 16.42 -65.81
N GLY A 646 34.30 15.56 -64.81
CA GLY A 646 35.60 15.08 -64.34
C GLY A 646 36.22 13.97 -65.19
N ALA A 647 35.58 13.58 -66.30
CA ALA A 647 36.00 12.51 -67.20
C ALA A 647 36.19 11.13 -66.55
N GLY A 648 35.63 10.90 -65.36
CA GLY A 648 35.71 9.63 -64.64
C GLY A 648 35.09 8.45 -65.41
N ALA A 649 34.05 8.71 -66.21
CA ALA A 649 33.35 7.68 -66.99
C ALA A 649 34.22 7.03 -68.08
N LEU A 650 35.34 7.66 -68.48
CA LEU A 650 36.30 7.06 -69.39
C LEU A 650 36.98 5.84 -68.75
N ARG A 651 37.25 5.89 -67.43
CA ARG A 651 37.91 4.83 -66.67
C ARG A 651 36.93 3.81 -66.10
N THR A 652 35.78 4.27 -65.59
CA THR A 652 34.81 3.39 -64.89
C THR A 652 33.84 2.69 -65.83
N ALA A 653 33.22 3.43 -66.76
CA ALA A 653 32.19 2.91 -67.67
C ALA A 653 32.77 2.40 -69.01
N GLY A 654 34.07 2.61 -69.25
CA GLY A 654 34.76 2.20 -70.49
C GLY A 654 34.38 3.03 -71.72
N LEU A 655 33.94 4.28 -71.53
CA LEU A 655 33.66 5.20 -72.64
C LEU A 655 34.97 5.67 -73.28
N LYS A 656 35.02 5.74 -74.62
CA LYS A 656 36.20 6.24 -75.35
C LYS A 656 36.33 7.76 -75.28
N THR A 657 35.21 8.47 -75.36
CA THR A 657 35.14 9.93 -75.32
C THR A 657 33.81 10.36 -74.70
N ILE A 658 33.79 11.54 -74.05
CA ILE A 658 32.57 12.18 -73.57
C ILE A 658 32.05 13.09 -74.69
N THR A 659 30.89 12.74 -75.23
CA THR A 659 30.23 13.47 -76.32
C THR A 659 29.28 14.53 -75.80
N THR A 660 28.92 15.50 -76.64
CA THR A 660 27.88 16.51 -76.35
C THR A 660 26.52 15.88 -76.02
N THR A 661 26.20 14.72 -76.61
CA THR A 661 25.00 13.93 -76.24
C THR A 661 25.03 13.50 -74.78
N ASN A 662 26.19 13.08 -74.26
CA ASN A 662 26.31 12.63 -72.87
C ASN A 662 26.14 13.81 -71.91
N LEU A 663 26.67 14.99 -72.26
CA LEU A 663 26.46 16.22 -71.50
C LEU A 663 24.98 16.62 -71.48
N ALA A 664 24.31 16.58 -72.64
CA ALA A 664 22.88 16.89 -72.76
C ALA A 664 22.01 15.90 -71.97
N LEU A 665 22.28 14.59 -72.05
CA LEU A 665 21.56 13.57 -71.29
C LEU A 665 21.78 13.71 -69.78
N THR A 666 22.98 14.08 -69.35
CA THR A 666 23.28 14.36 -67.93
C THR A 666 22.52 15.60 -67.46
N SER A 667 22.47 16.66 -68.27
CA SER A 667 21.68 17.85 -67.97
C SER A 667 20.19 17.49 -67.84
N ARG A 668 19.64 16.74 -68.80
CA ARG A 668 18.22 16.32 -68.78
C ARG A 668 17.90 15.41 -67.59
N ALA A 669 18.80 14.50 -67.24
CA ALA A 669 18.72 13.67 -66.05
C ALA A 669 18.65 14.50 -64.75
N LEU A 670 19.50 15.52 -64.63
CA LEU A 670 19.53 16.39 -63.45
C LEU A 670 18.30 17.31 -63.39
N GLN A 671 17.80 17.80 -64.52
CA GLN A 671 16.54 18.56 -64.60
C GLN A 671 15.35 17.73 -64.12
N LEU A 672 15.33 16.44 -64.43
CA LEU A 672 14.31 15.52 -63.92
C LEU A 672 14.38 15.38 -62.39
N VAL A 673 15.59 15.24 -61.85
CA VAL A 673 15.80 15.19 -60.39
C VAL A 673 15.37 16.51 -59.73
N LEU A 674 15.67 17.65 -60.37
CA LEU A 674 15.27 18.97 -59.90
C LEU A 674 13.74 19.10 -59.82
N TRP A 675 13.02 18.58 -60.82
CA TRP A 675 11.56 18.53 -60.81
C TRP A 675 11.00 17.63 -59.69
N LEU A 676 11.70 16.56 -59.32
CA LEU A 676 11.26 15.62 -58.29
C LEU A 676 11.32 16.20 -56.86
N ILE A 677 12.29 17.09 -56.59
CA ILE A 677 12.57 17.62 -55.24
C ILE A 677 11.34 18.30 -54.58
N PRO A 678 10.61 19.21 -55.25
CA PRO A 678 9.41 19.83 -54.68
C PRO A 678 8.31 18.84 -54.30
N HIS A 679 8.09 17.80 -55.11
CA HIS A 679 7.08 16.78 -54.83
C HIS A 679 7.46 15.90 -53.63
N VAL A 680 8.73 15.52 -53.54
CA VAL A 680 9.28 14.82 -52.37
C VAL A 680 9.14 15.69 -51.12
N ARG A 681 9.44 16.99 -51.22
CA ARG A 681 9.27 17.94 -50.11
C ARG A 681 7.82 17.97 -49.60
N GLY A 682 6.84 17.99 -50.51
CA GLY A 682 5.42 17.91 -50.18
C GLY A 682 5.04 16.61 -49.47
N HIS A 683 5.55 15.46 -49.93
CA HIS A 683 5.32 14.16 -49.31
C HIS A 683 5.84 14.11 -47.86
N PHE A 684 7.08 14.51 -47.62
CA PHE A 684 7.63 14.54 -46.25
C PHE A 684 6.92 15.56 -45.35
N ALA A 685 6.52 16.72 -45.88
CA ALA A 685 5.75 17.72 -45.14
C ALA A 685 4.35 17.21 -44.72
N SER A 686 3.74 16.32 -45.51
CA SER A 686 2.45 15.71 -45.18
C SER A 686 2.53 14.67 -44.05
N ILE A 687 3.70 14.05 -43.87
CA ILE A 687 3.94 13.00 -42.85
C ILE A 687 4.50 13.60 -41.56
N SER A 688 5.46 14.52 -41.69
CA SER A 688 6.05 15.25 -40.58
C SER A 688 5.95 16.75 -40.86
N ASN A 689 5.41 17.51 -39.91
CA ASN A 689 5.28 18.97 -40.05
C ASN A 689 6.65 19.70 -40.05
N ASP A 690 7.74 18.96 -39.90
CA ASP A 690 9.11 19.45 -39.89
C ASP A 690 9.65 19.67 -41.30
N MET A 691 10.26 20.83 -41.53
CA MET A 691 10.93 21.16 -42.80
C MET A 691 12.27 20.42 -42.91
N ILE A 692 12.68 20.08 -44.15
CA ILE A 692 13.97 19.44 -44.45
C ILE A 692 14.85 20.41 -45.28
N PRO A 693 15.66 21.28 -44.64
CA PRO A 693 16.48 22.28 -45.34
C PRO A 693 17.58 21.68 -46.20
N SER A 694 17.96 20.43 -45.95
CA SER A 694 19.02 19.75 -46.72
C SER A 694 18.64 19.52 -48.18
N LEU A 695 17.34 19.49 -48.50
CA LEU A 695 16.86 19.39 -49.89
C LEU A 695 17.09 20.69 -50.66
N ASP A 696 16.97 21.86 -50.02
CA ASP A 696 17.18 23.16 -50.67
C ASP A 696 18.65 23.34 -51.09
N ALA A 697 19.57 22.85 -50.25
CA ALA A 697 20.99 22.83 -50.60
C ALA A 697 21.26 21.94 -51.82
N VAL A 698 20.60 20.77 -51.90
CA VAL A 698 20.71 19.85 -53.05
C VAL A 698 20.11 20.46 -54.31
N GLU A 699 18.97 21.14 -54.22
CA GLU A 699 18.32 21.85 -55.33
C GLU A 699 19.27 22.87 -55.96
N ARG A 700 19.91 23.70 -55.12
CA ARG A 700 20.92 24.67 -55.57
C ARG A 700 22.16 24.01 -56.16
N ASP A 701 22.68 22.95 -55.53
CA ASP A 701 23.86 22.23 -56.00
C ASP A 701 23.63 21.55 -57.36
N ILE A 702 22.41 21.04 -57.62
CA ILE A 702 22.01 20.46 -58.91
C ILE A 702 21.84 21.57 -59.96
N GLY A 703 21.19 22.68 -59.62
CA GLY A 703 21.04 23.82 -60.53
C GLY A 703 22.39 24.37 -61.01
N ASN A 704 23.36 24.53 -60.10
CA ASN A 704 24.72 24.95 -60.45
C ASN A 704 25.42 23.96 -61.40
N HIS A 705 25.21 22.66 -61.21
CA HIS A 705 25.80 21.63 -62.08
C HIS A 705 25.20 21.66 -63.49
N ILE A 706 23.89 21.87 -63.61
CA ILE A 706 23.21 22.05 -64.92
C ILE A 706 23.84 23.24 -65.68
N GLN A 707 24.01 24.39 -65.03
CA GLN A 707 24.65 25.57 -65.64
C GLN A 707 26.10 25.30 -66.07
N GLN A 708 26.85 24.51 -65.29
CA GLN A 708 28.22 24.11 -65.65
C GLN A 708 28.24 23.20 -66.89
N LEU A 709 27.28 22.28 -67.02
CA LEU A 709 27.14 21.41 -68.20
C LEU A 709 26.81 22.24 -69.44
N GLU A 710 25.85 23.16 -69.35
CA GLU A 710 25.49 24.07 -70.46
C GLU A 710 26.68 24.95 -70.86
N SER A 711 27.35 25.55 -69.89
CA SER A 711 28.57 26.34 -70.12
C SER A 711 29.67 25.53 -70.79
N LYS A 712 29.81 24.24 -70.44
CA LYS A 712 30.78 23.33 -71.06
C LYS A 712 30.41 23.01 -72.51
N ILE A 713 29.13 22.76 -72.80
CA ILE A 713 28.63 22.56 -74.18
C ILE A 713 28.95 23.81 -75.01
N LEU A 714 28.60 25.00 -74.52
CA LEU A 714 28.88 26.27 -75.20
C LEU A 714 30.38 26.49 -75.41
N SER A 715 31.21 26.21 -74.40
CA SER A 715 32.67 26.31 -74.49
C SER A 715 33.25 25.41 -75.58
N ILE A 716 32.80 24.15 -75.66
CA ILE A 716 33.25 23.19 -76.68
C ILE A 716 32.92 23.72 -78.09
N ILE A 717 31.72 24.24 -78.29
CA ILE A 717 31.29 24.77 -79.58
C ILE A 717 32.01 26.07 -79.93
N ASN A 718 32.20 26.97 -78.97
CA ASN A 718 32.94 28.22 -79.19
C ASN A 718 34.40 27.97 -79.59
N ILE A 719 35.05 26.94 -79.02
CA ILE A 719 36.40 26.53 -79.43
C ILE A 719 36.37 25.99 -80.87
N LEU A 720 35.46 25.06 -81.18
CA LEU A 720 35.35 24.48 -82.52
C LEU A 720 35.05 25.55 -83.60
N LEU A 721 34.17 26.51 -83.30
CA LEU A 721 33.88 27.63 -84.20
C LEU A 721 35.07 28.58 -84.33
N GLY A 722 35.73 28.91 -83.21
CA GLY A 722 36.90 29.77 -83.18
C GLY A 722 38.06 29.21 -84.01
N ASP A 723 38.36 27.92 -83.88
CA ASP A 723 39.43 27.27 -84.65
C ASP A 723 39.16 27.32 -86.16
N GLN A 724 37.92 27.06 -86.57
CA GLN A 724 37.54 27.14 -87.99
C GLN A 724 37.57 28.58 -88.53
N LEU A 725 37.17 29.57 -87.73
CA LEU A 725 37.19 30.98 -88.12
C LEU A 725 38.60 31.58 -88.09
N ASN A 726 39.50 31.07 -87.26
CA ASN A 726 40.89 31.52 -87.22
C ASN A 726 41.71 31.10 -88.43
N GLU A 727 41.38 29.95 -89.03
CA GLU A 727 41.98 29.44 -90.26
C GLU A 727 41.29 29.97 -91.53
N TRP A 728 40.23 30.77 -91.40
CA TRP A 728 39.43 31.23 -92.53
C TRP A 728 40.04 32.47 -93.21
N ASP A 729 40.04 32.43 -94.54
CA ASP A 729 40.47 33.49 -95.46
C ASP A 729 39.32 33.81 -96.43
N ALA A 730 39.07 35.11 -96.68
CA ALA A 730 38.00 35.56 -97.60
C ALA A 730 38.40 35.43 -99.08
N LYS A 731 38.50 34.19 -99.57
CA LYS A 731 38.86 33.85 -100.95
C LYS A 731 37.89 32.83 -101.56
N PRO A 732 37.66 32.85 -102.88
CA PRO A 732 36.94 31.78 -103.57
C PRO A 732 37.68 30.44 -103.38
N PRO A 733 36.98 29.29 -103.28
CA PRO A 733 35.55 29.06 -103.56
C PRO A 733 34.61 29.31 -102.37
N VAL A 734 33.43 29.87 -102.64
CA VAL A 734 32.32 29.98 -101.68
C VAL A 734 31.35 28.81 -101.89
N PRO A 735 30.90 28.11 -100.84
CA PRO A 735 31.26 28.29 -99.43
C PRO A 735 32.66 27.77 -99.13
N SER A 736 33.43 28.48 -98.32
CA SER A 736 34.76 28.05 -97.90
C SER A 736 34.72 26.76 -97.07
N LYS A 737 35.88 26.08 -96.99
CA LYS A 737 36.04 24.88 -96.16
C LYS A 737 35.69 25.16 -94.69
N ALA A 738 36.07 26.34 -94.17
CA ALA A 738 35.76 26.77 -92.81
C ALA A 738 34.25 26.90 -92.57
N PHE A 739 33.51 27.62 -93.42
CA PHE A 739 32.05 27.78 -93.26
C PHE A 739 31.28 26.47 -93.47
N ARG A 740 31.75 25.57 -94.33
CA ARG A 740 31.20 24.20 -94.45
C ARG A 740 31.45 23.37 -93.18
N ASN A 741 32.60 23.55 -92.53
CA ASN A 741 32.88 22.86 -91.27
C ASN A 741 32.07 23.46 -90.12
N VAL A 742 31.93 24.78 -90.04
CA VAL A 742 31.07 25.48 -89.07
C VAL A 742 29.63 24.99 -89.15
N SER A 743 29.01 25.02 -90.34
CA SER A 743 27.66 24.49 -90.55
C SER A 743 27.54 23.01 -90.20
N ARG A 744 28.54 22.18 -90.53
CA ARG A 744 28.59 20.77 -90.12
C ARG A 744 28.65 20.62 -88.59
N HIS A 745 29.46 21.41 -87.89
CA HIS A 745 29.55 21.37 -86.43
C HIS A 745 28.24 21.80 -85.77
N LEU A 746 27.57 22.83 -86.30
CA LEU A 746 26.25 23.27 -85.82
C LEU A 746 25.14 22.26 -86.11
N THR A 747 25.18 21.57 -87.24
CA THR A 747 24.23 20.49 -87.56
C THR A 747 24.45 19.30 -86.63
N LYS A 748 25.71 18.90 -86.39
CA LYS A 748 26.05 17.84 -85.44
C LYS A 748 25.69 18.16 -84.00
N LEU A 749 25.79 19.43 -83.60
CA LEU A 749 25.32 19.89 -82.30
C LEU A 749 23.80 19.72 -82.19
N TYR A 750 23.06 20.07 -83.24
CA TYR A 750 21.60 19.93 -83.26
C TYR A 750 21.19 18.47 -83.21
N GLU A 751 21.83 17.60 -84.00
CA GLU A 751 21.61 16.15 -83.95
C GLU A 751 21.91 15.56 -82.55
N ALA A 752 22.86 16.15 -81.82
CA ALA A 752 23.24 15.69 -80.48
C ALA A 752 22.33 16.19 -79.36
N VAL A 753 21.78 17.41 -79.49
CA VAL A 753 21.07 18.12 -78.41
C VAL A 753 19.56 18.21 -78.66
N GLY A 754 19.16 18.40 -79.92
CA GLY A 754 17.76 18.51 -80.36
C GLY A 754 16.84 17.36 -79.92
N PRO A 755 17.24 16.07 -79.99
CA PRO A 755 16.36 14.99 -79.53
C PRO A 755 16.30 14.84 -78.00
N VAL A 756 17.12 15.57 -77.23
CA VAL A 756 17.27 15.37 -75.78
C VAL A 756 16.74 16.55 -74.97
N LEU A 757 17.01 17.79 -75.40
CA LEU A 757 16.61 19.01 -74.70
C LEU A 757 15.31 19.60 -75.26
N PRO A 758 14.53 20.35 -74.45
CA PRO A 758 13.36 21.09 -74.91
C PRO A 758 13.69 22.15 -75.95
N GLU A 759 12.77 22.42 -76.89
CA GLU A 759 12.97 23.37 -77.98
C GLU A 759 13.39 24.77 -77.48
N GLU A 760 12.85 25.25 -76.35
CA GLU A 760 13.24 26.53 -75.74
C GLU A 760 14.72 26.56 -75.35
N GLN A 761 15.21 25.53 -74.65
CA GLN A 761 16.62 25.44 -74.23
C GLN A 761 17.57 25.29 -75.43
N VAL A 762 17.14 24.58 -76.47
CA VAL A 762 17.91 24.50 -77.73
C VAL A 762 17.96 25.88 -78.40
N GLY A 763 16.84 26.61 -78.40
CA GLY A 763 16.76 28.02 -78.83
C GLY A 763 17.80 28.90 -78.16
N ASP A 764 17.79 28.92 -76.82
CA ASP A 764 18.70 29.73 -76.00
C ASP A 764 20.17 29.39 -76.26
N LEU A 765 20.50 28.08 -76.32
CA LEU A 765 21.85 27.62 -76.65
C LEU A 765 22.31 28.12 -78.02
N TYR A 766 21.44 28.03 -79.03
CA TYR A 766 21.76 28.48 -80.38
C TYR A 766 21.83 30.00 -80.48
N GLU A 767 21.08 30.74 -79.68
CA GLU A 767 21.19 32.21 -79.62
C GLU A 767 22.56 32.64 -79.10
N VAL A 768 23.03 32.01 -78.02
CA VAL A 768 24.37 32.29 -77.47
C VAL A 768 25.46 31.88 -78.46
N VAL A 769 25.35 30.71 -79.10
CA VAL A 769 26.30 30.26 -80.13
C VAL A 769 26.31 31.21 -81.32
N HIS A 770 25.14 31.69 -81.75
CA HIS A 770 24.99 32.62 -82.86
C HIS A 770 25.61 33.98 -82.55
N ASN A 771 25.37 34.52 -81.35
CA ASN A 771 26.00 35.76 -80.90
C ASN A 771 27.52 35.62 -80.77
N ASN A 772 28.03 34.47 -80.29
CA ASN A 772 29.46 34.22 -80.26
C ASN A 772 30.07 34.16 -81.66
N PHE A 773 29.41 33.47 -82.60
CA PHE A 773 29.81 33.43 -84.00
C PHE A 773 29.91 34.83 -84.61
N LYS A 774 28.91 35.70 -84.38
CA LYS A 774 28.94 37.10 -84.84
C LYS A 774 30.14 37.88 -84.28
N ILE A 775 30.43 37.73 -82.99
CA ILE A 775 31.57 38.40 -82.34
C ILE A 775 32.88 37.93 -82.94
N ARG A 776 33.08 36.62 -83.09
CA ARG A 776 34.31 36.04 -83.65
C ARG A 776 34.52 36.38 -85.12
N LEU A 777 33.44 36.36 -85.90
CA LEU A 777 33.50 36.79 -87.29
C LEU A 777 33.87 38.28 -87.39
N ARG A 778 33.28 39.13 -86.54
CA ARG A 778 33.65 40.57 -86.47
C ARG A 778 35.14 40.74 -86.17
N GLU A 779 35.69 40.03 -85.19
CA GLU A 779 37.12 40.05 -84.86
C GLU A 779 38.02 39.64 -86.05
N GLN A 780 37.60 38.64 -86.83
CA GLN A 780 38.34 38.23 -88.02
C GLN A 780 38.23 39.23 -89.16
N LEU A 781 37.06 39.84 -89.36
CA LEU A 781 36.86 40.90 -90.36
C LEU A 781 37.69 42.15 -90.04
N THR A 782 37.80 42.53 -88.76
CA THR A 782 38.67 43.64 -88.34
C THR A 782 40.14 43.28 -88.51
N LYS A 783 40.56 42.06 -88.16
CA LYS A 783 41.93 41.56 -88.36
C LYS A 783 42.35 41.55 -89.84
N MET A 784 41.45 41.12 -90.74
CA MET A 784 41.68 41.11 -92.19
C MET A 784 41.41 42.46 -92.88
N ASN A 785 41.01 43.50 -92.13
CA ASN A 785 40.69 44.83 -92.64
C ASN A 785 39.61 44.87 -93.75
N ILE A 786 38.70 43.90 -93.77
CA ILE A 786 37.59 43.86 -94.73
C ILE A 786 36.54 44.91 -94.32
N ARG A 787 36.07 45.72 -95.27
CA ARG A 787 35.08 46.80 -95.05
C ARG A 787 33.79 46.52 -95.82
N ASN A 788 32.67 47.06 -95.33
CA ASN A 788 31.41 47.10 -96.06
C ASN A 788 31.47 48.15 -97.17
N ASN A 789 32.21 47.85 -98.24
CA ASN A 789 32.46 48.74 -99.38
C ASN A 789 31.87 48.21 -100.70
N GLY A 790 31.11 47.12 -100.66
CA GLY A 790 30.57 46.46 -101.85
C GLY A 790 31.63 45.81 -102.75
N GLY A 791 32.88 45.66 -102.29
CA GLY A 791 33.97 45.06 -103.06
C GLY A 791 33.88 43.53 -103.20
N PRO A 792 34.79 42.90 -103.97
CA PRO A 792 34.78 41.45 -104.20
C PRO A 792 34.87 40.63 -102.91
N GLN A 793 35.71 41.06 -101.96
CA GLN A 793 35.84 40.42 -100.65
C GLN A 793 34.60 40.60 -99.78
N HIS A 794 33.94 41.75 -99.86
CA HIS A 794 32.64 41.96 -99.20
C HIS A 794 31.59 41.00 -99.78
N GLY A 795 31.51 40.87 -101.11
CA GLY A 795 30.60 39.93 -101.77
C GLY A 795 30.83 38.47 -101.37
N VAL A 796 32.10 38.05 -101.22
CA VAL A 796 32.47 36.73 -100.70
C VAL A 796 31.95 36.52 -99.28
N VAL A 797 32.17 37.47 -98.38
CA VAL A 797 31.66 37.39 -97.00
C VAL A 797 30.14 37.38 -96.95
N THR A 798 29.46 38.20 -97.75
CA THR A 798 27.99 38.20 -97.84
C THR A 798 27.47 36.84 -98.31
N SER A 799 28.11 36.23 -99.31
CA SER A 799 27.72 34.91 -99.82
C SER A 799 28.00 33.75 -98.84
N GLU A 800 29.01 33.88 -97.97
CA GLU A 800 29.26 32.93 -96.89
C GLU A 800 28.26 33.10 -95.73
N LEU A 801 27.88 34.34 -95.42
CA LEU A 801 26.85 34.65 -94.44
C LEU A 801 25.47 34.16 -94.89
N THR A 802 25.14 34.27 -96.18
CA THR A 802 23.88 33.71 -96.70
C THR A 802 23.86 32.20 -96.55
N PHE A 803 24.97 31.51 -96.83
CA PHE A 803 25.08 30.07 -96.61
C PHE A 803 24.92 29.69 -95.13
N TYR A 804 25.58 30.43 -94.22
CA TYR A 804 25.41 30.23 -92.78
C TYR A 804 23.94 30.46 -92.35
N LEU A 805 23.31 31.55 -92.78
CA LEU A 805 21.92 31.86 -92.45
C LEU A 805 20.94 30.82 -93.01
N GLU A 806 21.18 30.29 -94.20
CA GLU A 806 20.40 29.17 -94.75
C GLU A 806 20.52 27.92 -93.88
N THR A 807 21.73 27.60 -93.39
CA THR A 807 21.92 26.46 -92.47
C THR A 807 21.20 26.68 -91.14
N MET A 808 21.21 27.90 -90.60
CA MET A 808 20.48 28.23 -89.36
C MET A 808 18.97 28.19 -89.54
N LYS A 809 18.46 28.65 -90.70
CA LYS A 809 17.03 28.54 -91.06
C LYS A 809 16.59 27.09 -91.25
N GLY A 810 17.46 26.25 -91.82
CA GLY A 810 17.21 24.82 -92.01
C GLY A 810 17.04 24.06 -90.68
N LEU A 811 17.70 24.51 -89.60
CA LEU A 811 17.60 23.89 -88.28
C LEU A 811 16.32 24.31 -87.50
N LYS A 812 15.64 25.40 -87.90
CA LYS A 812 14.41 25.93 -87.25
C LYS A 812 14.51 26.19 -85.73
N VAL A 813 15.71 26.44 -85.22
CA VAL A 813 15.96 26.59 -83.78
C VAL A 813 15.82 28.04 -83.29
N LEU A 814 16.08 29.01 -84.17
CA LEU A 814 16.05 30.43 -83.82
C LEU A 814 14.77 31.11 -84.31
N PRO A 815 14.27 32.14 -83.60
CA PRO A 815 13.22 33.01 -84.09
C PRO A 815 13.59 33.61 -85.45
N GLU A 816 12.62 33.70 -86.37
CA GLU A 816 12.84 34.21 -87.74
C GLU A 816 13.43 35.64 -87.75
N THR A 817 13.21 36.42 -86.69
CA THR A 817 13.73 37.77 -86.48
C THR A 817 15.26 37.85 -86.42
N LEU A 818 15.93 36.84 -85.85
CA LEU A 818 17.39 36.79 -85.71
C LEU A 818 18.10 36.18 -86.94
N THR A 819 17.35 35.53 -87.84
CA THR A 819 17.90 34.86 -89.05
C THR A 819 17.81 35.72 -90.32
N THR A 820 17.44 37.00 -90.17
CA THR A 820 17.32 37.93 -91.29
C THR A 820 18.67 38.59 -91.60
N SER A 821 18.97 38.86 -92.87
CA SER A 821 20.23 39.53 -93.29
C SER A 821 20.49 40.86 -92.56
N LYS A 822 19.44 41.54 -92.07
CA LYS A 822 19.52 42.77 -91.27
C LYS A 822 20.10 42.54 -89.86
N ALA A 823 19.82 41.40 -89.24
CA ALA A 823 20.34 41.06 -87.91
C ALA A 823 21.85 40.74 -87.91
N MET A 824 22.42 40.57 -89.11
CA MET A 824 23.85 40.38 -89.33
C MET A 824 24.59 41.68 -89.64
N GLU A 825 23.92 42.83 -89.80
CA GLU A 825 24.60 44.10 -90.09
C GLU A 825 25.54 44.52 -88.96
N ASP A 826 25.25 44.11 -87.72
CA ASP A 826 26.08 44.36 -86.54
C ASP A 826 27.51 43.83 -86.64
N ILE A 827 27.79 42.84 -87.50
CA ILE A 827 29.16 42.31 -87.68
C ILE A 827 30.09 43.32 -88.38
N TRP A 828 29.52 44.32 -89.06
CA TRP A 828 30.27 45.37 -89.76
C TRP A 828 30.51 46.62 -88.90
N ASN A 829 29.77 46.74 -87.79
CA ASN A 829 29.99 47.79 -86.79
C ASN A 829 31.34 47.52 -86.11
N ARG A 830 32.27 48.46 -86.26
CA ARG A 830 33.63 48.39 -85.72
C ARG A 830 33.69 48.85 -84.28
#